data_AF-A0A6L7VV56-F1
#
_entry.id   AF-A0A6L7VV56-F1
#
_cell.length_a   1.000
_cell.length_b   1.000
_cell.length_c   1.000
_cell.angle_alpha   90.00
_cell.angle_beta   90.00
_cell.angle_gamma   90.00
#
_symmetry.space_group_name_H-M   'P 1'
#
loop_
_entity.id
_entity.type
_entity.pdbx_description
1 polymer ?
#
loop_
_entity_poly.entity_id
_entity_poly.type
_entity_poly.pdbx_seq_one_letter_code
_entity_poly.pdbx_strand_id
1 'polypeptide(L)'
;MNQNKQLVRFLALTIPVFVGIEIVGAIFLPQPVNTDVLVQNTEVQNSDSEEQLVSDSKSGGSARQNSSKMNEDSLFDALTEYDNLFDLKQALLRFVDDATQYELVEIFHEVREYPLAFESIHTTHWLRSVVLSKLFEIDSDKVQSLIEQLDEQTAQIVVYGVMSEWPQMYEDEAVKFLALFDTGLKRQGLLGLIDGSTSLHRSRVIEMGRELGFQEDYLTGLLDQHLLARDHTSLDNIATELENTISKGDFDFREAERKAVNFVLAQGLDSLPRVLEVFDAQSKGNMSQSTRMFFNGARSRLVSDIAVSDPEQMFEYLVSLGEALDVDLLSAVSDVWFGSDPETLWNRLEGTDLQDIRHDVIEDIIGRWTLREPDLALVSLEKFPPEYHDLVYVEVALEVAKASPFHALELLRETSDWSQTRSDREERRRNSDRSVAHYFAIDRIIASATRASPNSTIDWIESEESHLDDSMKQQFLDDVFQVWSKSDPYTAFEMAQQMPLSTDTAGFEATVLGSMGDVDQAIEWLTRVREGETKTNAYRRVMWRLQAQDRISDALELGSALPEHERKEYNEALARNIGHREPFDHLIAGIRALPSQELQVKAIRTRLLFIYLLPDTAPKITNKQLDQFKEFLTERENRLLDMGRRMFKDLIHEDLSE
;
A
#
# COMPACT_ATOMS: atom_id res chain seq x y z
N MET A 1 31.05 -27.36 -18.59
CA MET A 1 31.12 -27.86 -17.20
C MET A 1 31.86 -26.90 -16.27
N ASN A 2 33.19 -26.74 -16.35
CA ASN A 2 33.91 -25.82 -15.43
C ASN A 2 33.52 -24.34 -15.60
N GLN A 3 32.97 -23.96 -16.76
CA GLN A 3 32.56 -22.59 -17.10
C GLN A 3 31.15 -22.24 -16.57
N ASN A 4 30.17 -23.15 -16.63
CA ASN A 4 28.83 -22.94 -16.04
C ASN A 4 28.91 -22.77 -14.51
N LYS A 5 29.81 -23.52 -13.85
CA LYS A 5 30.14 -23.33 -12.42
C LYS A 5 30.74 -21.96 -12.10
N GLN A 6 31.48 -21.36 -13.03
CA GLN A 6 32.02 -20.02 -12.83
C GLN A 6 30.96 -18.95 -13.04
N LEU A 7 30.00 -19.16 -13.95
CA LEU A 7 28.89 -18.24 -14.20
C LEU A 7 27.93 -18.17 -13.01
N VAL A 8 27.53 -19.31 -12.44
CA VAL A 8 26.67 -19.35 -11.24
C VAL A 8 27.36 -18.70 -10.04
N ARG A 9 28.66 -18.98 -9.83
CA ARG A 9 29.47 -18.32 -8.79
C ARG A 9 29.63 -16.82 -9.01
N PHE A 10 29.71 -16.36 -10.26
CA PHE A 10 29.84 -14.95 -10.59
C PHE A 10 28.53 -14.18 -10.35
N LEU A 11 27.39 -14.74 -10.78
CA LEU A 11 26.06 -14.18 -10.54
C LEU A 11 25.75 -14.09 -9.04
N ALA A 12 26.12 -15.13 -8.27
CA ALA A 12 25.98 -15.15 -6.82
C ALA A 12 26.81 -14.05 -6.11
N LEU A 13 27.89 -13.54 -6.72
CA LEU A 13 28.77 -12.53 -6.13
C LEU A 13 28.41 -11.08 -6.51
N THR A 14 27.65 -10.85 -7.59
CA THR A 14 27.41 -9.52 -8.16
C THR A 14 26.02 -8.95 -7.87
N ILE A 15 25.01 -9.80 -7.69
CA ILE A 15 23.62 -9.41 -7.40
C ILE A 15 23.44 -8.58 -6.11
N PRO A 16 24.17 -8.83 -5.00
CA PRO A 16 24.02 -8.03 -3.76
C PRO A 16 24.36 -6.54 -3.92
N VAL A 17 25.30 -6.22 -4.80
CA VAL A 17 25.78 -4.83 -5.00
C VAL A 17 24.74 -3.95 -5.70
N PHE A 18 23.91 -4.52 -6.56
CA PHE A 18 22.88 -3.78 -7.30
C PHE A 18 21.60 -3.56 -6.49
N VAL A 19 21.21 -4.52 -5.64
CA VAL A 19 20.01 -4.41 -4.80
C VAL A 19 20.16 -3.34 -3.70
N GLY A 20 21.37 -3.12 -3.20
CA GLY A 20 21.65 -2.04 -2.23
C GLY A 20 21.49 -0.61 -2.78
N ILE A 21 21.52 -0.44 -4.11
CA ILE A 21 21.43 0.88 -4.76
C ILE A 21 19.96 1.26 -5.04
N GLU A 22 19.07 0.30 -5.34
CA GLU A 22 17.65 0.57 -5.62
C GLU A 22 16.78 0.81 -4.37
N ILE A 23 17.12 0.24 -3.20
CA ILE A 23 16.35 0.44 -1.96
C ILE A 23 16.34 1.92 -1.51
N VAL A 24 17.34 2.71 -1.92
CA VAL A 24 17.39 4.16 -1.67
C VAL A 24 16.49 4.95 -2.63
N GLY A 25 16.11 4.39 -3.78
CA GLY A 25 15.28 5.04 -4.81
C GLY A 25 13.78 4.76 -4.72
N ALA A 26 13.37 3.61 -4.18
CA ALA A 26 11.96 3.16 -4.17
C ALA A 26 11.04 3.87 -3.16
N ILE A 27 11.56 4.78 -2.31
CA ILE A 27 10.77 5.48 -1.28
C ILE A 27 9.86 6.60 -1.85
N PHE A 28 9.89 6.91 -3.16
CA PHE A 28 9.27 8.16 -3.68
C PHE A 28 8.39 8.10 -4.95
N LEU A 29 7.81 6.96 -5.39
CA LEU A 29 6.89 6.98 -6.56
C LEU A 29 5.61 6.12 -6.42
N PRO A 30 4.50 6.50 -7.10
CA PRO A 30 3.18 5.87 -6.95
C PRO A 30 2.96 4.64 -7.84
N GLN A 31 2.01 3.80 -7.41
CA GLN A 31 1.64 2.47 -7.93
C GLN A 31 1.07 2.48 -9.37
N PRO A 32 1.17 1.36 -10.13
CA PRO A 32 0.61 1.24 -11.48
C PRO A 32 -0.91 0.95 -11.48
N VAL A 33 -1.54 1.39 -12.57
CA VAL A 33 -2.99 1.33 -12.86
C VAL A 33 -3.45 -0.10 -13.23
N ASN A 34 -4.63 -0.46 -12.73
CA ASN A 34 -5.32 -1.73 -12.95
C ASN A 34 -5.85 -1.86 -14.41
N THR A 35 -5.66 -3.00 -15.07
CA THR A 35 -5.93 -3.21 -16.51
C THR A 35 -7.19 -4.03 -16.82
N ASP A 36 -8.01 -4.37 -15.83
CA ASP A 36 -9.19 -5.21 -16.03
C ASP A 36 -10.49 -4.43 -16.28
N VAL A 37 -10.60 -3.73 -17.43
CA VAL A 37 -11.90 -3.37 -18.02
C VAL A 37 -11.77 -3.29 -19.55
N LEU A 38 -11.69 -4.43 -20.25
CA LEU A 38 -11.81 -4.44 -21.72
C LEU A 38 -12.25 -5.79 -22.29
N VAL A 39 -13.22 -6.47 -21.68
CA VAL A 39 -13.98 -7.55 -22.35
C VAL A 39 -15.42 -7.55 -21.85
N GLN A 40 -16.30 -6.82 -22.50
CA GLN A 40 -17.75 -7.11 -22.64
C GLN A 40 -18.40 -5.97 -23.42
N ASN A 41 -18.59 -6.16 -24.73
CA ASN A 41 -19.68 -5.59 -25.53
C ASN A 41 -19.49 -5.99 -27.00
N THR A 42 -19.95 -7.18 -27.39
CA THR A 42 -20.22 -7.49 -28.81
C THR A 42 -21.25 -8.62 -28.95
N GLU A 43 -22.54 -8.25 -28.90
CA GLU A 43 -23.72 -8.99 -29.39
C GLU A 43 -24.89 -8.02 -29.09
N VAL A 44 -25.71 -7.47 -29.98
CA VAL A 44 -26.46 -8.02 -31.12
C VAL A 44 -26.92 -6.83 -31.97
N GLN A 45 -26.71 -6.84 -33.30
CA GLN A 45 -27.69 -6.35 -34.28
C GLN A 45 -27.23 -6.75 -35.69
N ASN A 46 -27.86 -7.81 -36.22
CA ASN A 46 -27.81 -8.19 -37.63
C ASN A 46 -29.24 -8.08 -38.20
N SER A 47 -29.45 -7.17 -39.14
CA SER A 47 -30.39 -7.35 -40.24
C SER A 47 -30.02 -6.45 -41.41
N ASP A 48 -29.78 -7.10 -42.54
CA ASP A 48 -30.04 -6.67 -43.92
C ASP A 48 -29.22 -5.50 -44.51
N SER A 49 -28.25 -5.86 -45.38
CA SER A 49 -27.98 -5.20 -46.67
C SER A 49 -26.90 -5.99 -47.46
N GLU A 50 -27.32 -6.81 -48.41
CA GLU A 50 -26.48 -7.25 -49.54
C GLU A 50 -26.37 -6.10 -50.56
N GLU A 51 -25.15 -5.72 -50.97
CA GLU A 51 -24.69 -5.79 -52.38
C GLU A 51 -23.34 -5.06 -52.60
N GLN A 52 -22.44 -5.81 -53.26
CA GLN A 52 -21.41 -5.38 -54.23
C GLN A 52 -20.37 -4.31 -53.85
N LEU A 53 -19.09 -4.71 -53.79
CA LEU A 53 -18.07 -4.27 -54.77
C LEU A 53 -16.76 -5.08 -54.65
N VAL A 54 -16.09 -5.16 -55.79
CA VAL A 54 -14.97 -6.04 -56.19
C VAL A 54 -13.60 -5.38 -55.94
N SER A 55 -12.57 -6.23 -55.79
CA SER A 55 -11.10 -5.96 -55.92
C SER A 55 -10.47 -5.16 -54.78
N ASP A 56 -9.23 -5.36 -54.32
CA ASP A 56 -8.07 -6.05 -54.87
C ASP A 56 -6.99 -6.23 -53.77
N SER A 57 -5.90 -6.92 -54.13
CA SER A 57 -4.58 -6.98 -53.46
C SER A 57 -4.30 -8.12 -52.48
N LYS A 58 -3.74 -9.18 -53.08
CA LYS A 58 -2.80 -10.11 -52.48
C LYS A 58 -1.51 -9.39 -52.05
N SER A 59 -1.02 -9.64 -50.85
CA SER A 59 0.41 -9.91 -50.63
C SER A 59 0.61 -10.74 -49.37
N GLY A 60 1.05 -11.99 -49.56
CA GLY A 60 1.48 -12.88 -48.49
C GLY A 60 2.98 -12.75 -48.29
N GLY A 61 3.40 -12.52 -47.05
CA GLY A 61 4.78 -12.55 -46.60
C GLY A 61 4.93 -13.56 -45.46
N SER A 62 5.50 -14.71 -45.77
CA SER A 62 5.84 -15.79 -44.84
C SER A 62 7.03 -15.37 -43.94
N ALA A 63 6.80 -15.24 -42.63
CA ALA A 63 7.88 -15.15 -41.64
C ALA A 63 8.30 -16.56 -41.18
N ARG A 64 9.50 -16.98 -41.58
CA ARG A 64 10.21 -18.14 -41.02
C ARG A 64 10.79 -17.76 -39.66
N GLN A 65 10.42 -18.47 -38.60
CA GLN A 65 11.15 -18.47 -37.34
C GLN A 65 12.46 -19.26 -37.51
N ASN A 66 13.60 -18.58 -37.34
CA ASN A 66 14.90 -19.21 -37.12
C ASN A 66 15.22 -19.04 -35.63
N SER A 67 15.20 -20.14 -34.86
CA SER A 67 15.73 -20.19 -33.50
C SER A 67 17.25 -20.35 -33.57
N SER A 68 18.01 -19.26 -33.41
CA SER A 68 19.45 -19.34 -33.16
C SER A 68 19.69 -19.48 -31.66
N LYS A 69 20.47 -20.49 -31.25
CA LYS A 69 21.01 -20.59 -29.89
C LYS A 69 21.74 -19.28 -29.53
N MET A 70 21.36 -18.70 -28.41
CA MET A 70 22.00 -17.52 -27.84
C MET A 70 23.45 -17.87 -27.48
N ASN A 71 24.44 -17.10 -27.96
CA ASN A 71 25.84 -17.30 -27.58
C ASN A 71 26.17 -16.50 -26.31
N GLU A 72 27.26 -16.89 -25.65
CA GLU A 72 27.71 -16.39 -24.33
C GLU A 72 27.95 -14.87 -24.31
N ASP A 73 28.45 -14.30 -25.41
CA ASP A 73 28.67 -12.85 -25.54
C ASP A 73 27.35 -12.07 -25.53
N SER A 74 26.27 -12.63 -26.08
CA SER A 74 24.95 -12.00 -26.09
C SER A 74 24.24 -12.01 -24.72
N LEU A 75 24.58 -12.97 -23.84
CA LEU A 75 24.06 -12.99 -22.47
C LEU A 75 24.82 -11.97 -21.59
N PHE A 76 26.12 -11.81 -21.83
CA PHE A 76 26.98 -10.86 -21.10
C PHE A 76 26.63 -9.40 -21.44
N ASP A 77 26.39 -9.12 -22.73
CA ASP A 77 25.89 -7.81 -23.20
C ASP A 77 24.46 -7.56 -22.69
N ALA A 78 23.60 -8.59 -22.65
CA ALA A 78 22.25 -8.44 -22.10
C ALA A 78 22.26 -8.15 -20.58
N LEU A 79 23.11 -8.81 -19.78
CA LEU A 79 23.15 -8.62 -18.33
C LEU A 79 23.76 -7.28 -17.88
N THR A 80 24.49 -6.58 -18.76
CA THR A 80 25.06 -5.25 -18.48
C THR A 80 24.13 -4.10 -18.86
N GLU A 81 23.00 -4.38 -19.52
CA GLU A 81 22.08 -3.38 -20.08
C GLU A 81 20.77 -3.19 -19.27
N TYR A 82 20.56 -3.98 -18.21
CA TYR A 82 19.31 -3.94 -17.44
C TYR A 82 19.45 -3.11 -16.14
N ASP A 83 18.74 -1.98 -16.12
CA ASP A 83 18.75 -1.00 -15.02
C ASP A 83 17.80 -1.34 -13.86
N ASN A 84 17.02 -2.43 -13.92
CA ASN A 84 16.07 -2.80 -12.85
C ASN A 84 15.95 -4.30 -12.58
N LEU A 85 15.49 -4.63 -11.36
CA LEU A 85 15.32 -5.99 -10.84
C LEU A 85 14.32 -6.86 -11.65
N PHE A 86 13.35 -6.27 -12.34
CA PHE A 86 12.36 -7.02 -13.12
C PHE A 86 13.00 -7.66 -14.36
N ASP A 87 13.85 -6.92 -15.07
CA ASP A 87 14.49 -7.42 -16.28
C ASP A 87 15.54 -8.49 -15.99
N LEU A 88 16.26 -8.38 -14.86
CA LEU A 88 17.15 -9.43 -14.36
C LEU A 88 16.39 -10.72 -14.03
N LYS A 89 15.20 -10.61 -13.40
CA LYS A 89 14.32 -11.76 -13.15
C LYS A 89 13.87 -12.41 -14.45
N GLN A 90 13.54 -11.63 -15.48
CA GLN A 90 13.17 -12.15 -16.80
C GLN A 90 14.34 -12.85 -17.51
N ALA A 91 15.56 -12.32 -17.38
CA ALA A 91 16.75 -12.97 -17.93
C ALA A 91 17.07 -14.29 -17.24
N LEU A 92 16.95 -14.35 -15.90
CA LEU A 92 17.10 -15.59 -15.13
C LEU A 92 16.02 -16.62 -15.48
N LEU A 93 14.78 -16.19 -15.70
CA LEU A 93 13.70 -17.07 -16.16
C LEU A 93 14.02 -17.69 -17.52
N ARG A 94 14.48 -16.88 -18.49
CA ARG A 94 14.89 -17.39 -19.81
C ARG A 94 16.07 -18.36 -19.72
N PHE A 95 17.02 -18.10 -18.83
CA PHE A 95 18.14 -19.02 -18.60
C PHE A 95 17.68 -20.36 -18.01
N VAL A 96 16.74 -20.33 -17.05
CA VAL A 96 16.12 -21.55 -16.49
C VAL A 96 15.30 -22.29 -17.56
N ASP A 97 14.60 -21.58 -18.44
CA ASP A 97 13.84 -22.17 -19.55
C ASP A 97 14.74 -22.89 -20.57
N ASP A 98 15.97 -22.40 -20.78
CA ASP A 98 16.93 -22.95 -21.73
C ASP A 98 17.90 -23.98 -21.11
N ALA A 99 17.92 -24.13 -19.78
CA ALA A 99 18.83 -25.01 -19.06
C ALA A 99 18.48 -26.50 -19.28
N THR A 100 19.51 -27.34 -19.42
CA THR A 100 19.29 -28.79 -19.46
C THR A 100 18.90 -29.32 -18.08
N GLN A 101 18.24 -30.48 -18.05
CA GLN A 101 17.73 -31.09 -16.81
C GLN A 101 18.83 -31.35 -15.77
N TYR A 102 20.02 -31.75 -16.22
CA TYR A 102 21.18 -31.93 -15.34
C TYR A 102 21.69 -30.59 -14.79
N GLU A 103 21.66 -29.52 -15.59
CA GLU A 103 22.03 -28.17 -15.16
C GLU A 103 21.04 -27.62 -14.13
N LEU A 104 19.75 -27.90 -14.27
CA LEU A 104 18.73 -27.50 -13.27
C LEU A 104 18.95 -28.17 -11.90
N VAL A 105 19.33 -29.45 -11.87
CA VAL A 105 19.67 -30.17 -10.62
C VAL A 105 20.95 -29.63 -9.99
N GLU A 106 21.97 -29.33 -10.80
CA GLU A 106 23.22 -28.75 -10.30
C GLU A 106 23.01 -27.31 -9.77
N ILE A 107 22.18 -26.51 -10.44
CA ILE A 107 21.76 -25.17 -9.98
C ILE A 107 21.01 -25.28 -8.65
N PHE A 108 20.06 -26.22 -8.52
CA PHE A 108 19.32 -26.44 -7.27
C PHE A 108 20.26 -26.82 -6.12
N HIS A 109 21.24 -27.67 -6.37
CA HIS A 109 22.25 -28.06 -5.38
C HIS A 109 23.14 -26.88 -4.96
N GLU A 110 23.66 -26.09 -5.91
CA GLU A 110 24.52 -24.94 -5.59
C GLU A 110 23.76 -23.82 -4.85
N VAL A 111 22.50 -23.57 -5.20
CA VAL A 111 21.62 -22.59 -4.50
C VAL A 111 21.26 -23.05 -3.08
N ARG A 112 21.35 -24.34 -2.78
CA ARG A 112 21.16 -24.90 -1.44
C ARG A 112 22.42 -24.76 -0.57
N GLU A 113 23.60 -25.00 -1.13
CA GLU A 113 24.87 -24.98 -0.35
C GLU A 113 25.42 -23.59 -0.05
N TYR A 114 25.01 -22.55 -0.79
CA TYR A 114 25.53 -21.18 -0.63
C TYR A 114 24.45 -20.13 -0.32
N PRO A 115 23.70 -20.24 0.80
CA PRO A 115 22.63 -19.29 1.13
C PRO A 115 23.14 -17.86 1.41
N LEU A 116 24.39 -17.70 1.86
CA LEU A 116 24.99 -16.42 2.24
C LEU A 116 25.40 -15.52 1.06
N ALA A 117 25.43 -16.04 -0.18
CA ALA A 117 25.79 -15.24 -1.35
C ALA A 117 24.61 -14.38 -1.87
N PHE A 118 23.38 -14.68 -1.43
CA PHE A 118 22.17 -13.97 -1.80
C PHE A 118 21.63 -13.24 -0.58
N GLU A 119 21.88 -11.93 -0.46
CA GLU A 119 21.49 -11.12 0.70
C GLU A 119 19.97 -11.00 0.91
N SER A 120 19.15 -11.46 -0.05
CA SER A 120 17.70 -11.51 0.04
C SER A 120 17.20 -12.95 0.09
N ILE A 121 16.66 -13.34 1.26
CA ILE A 121 15.92 -14.60 1.48
C ILE A 121 14.84 -14.80 0.41
N HIS A 122 14.19 -13.72 -0.05
CA HIS A 122 13.18 -13.79 -1.11
C HIS A 122 13.73 -14.16 -2.49
N THR A 123 14.95 -13.75 -2.83
CA THR A 123 15.55 -14.07 -4.13
C THR A 123 15.95 -15.54 -4.19
N THR A 124 16.50 -16.08 -3.11
CA THR A 124 16.84 -17.51 -2.97
C THR A 124 15.59 -18.38 -3.04
N HIS A 125 14.51 -18.03 -2.33
CA HIS A 125 13.24 -18.76 -2.40
C HIS A 125 12.62 -18.67 -3.79
N TRP A 126 12.58 -17.49 -4.41
CA TRP A 126 12.05 -17.32 -5.76
C TRP A 126 12.80 -18.18 -6.79
N LEU A 127 14.13 -18.16 -6.77
CA LEU A 127 14.95 -18.95 -7.69
C LEU A 127 14.76 -20.46 -7.47
N ARG A 128 14.64 -20.90 -6.21
CA ARG A 128 14.31 -22.30 -5.87
C ARG A 128 12.94 -22.70 -6.40
N SER A 129 11.91 -21.87 -6.20
CA SER A 129 10.55 -22.14 -6.68
C SER A 129 10.46 -22.18 -8.20
N VAL A 130 11.21 -21.32 -8.91
CA VAL A 130 11.28 -21.29 -10.38
C VAL A 130 11.94 -22.57 -10.92
N VAL A 131 13.08 -22.98 -10.35
CA VAL A 131 13.77 -24.22 -10.75
C VAL A 131 12.93 -25.45 -10.43
N LEU A 132 12.26 -25.48 -9.27
CA LEU A 132 11.34 -26.55 -8.89
C LEU A 132 10.15 -26.63 -9.85
N SER A 133 9.46 -25.50 -10.11
CA SER A 133 8.34 -25.44 -11.06
C SER A 133 8.72 -26.00 -12.43
N LYS A 134 9.93 -25.69 -12.91
CA LYS A 134 10.41 -26.18 -14.21
C LYS A 134 10.84 -27.64 -14.21
N LEU A 135 11.33 -28.15 -13.08
CA LEU A 135 11.51 -29.58 -12.86
C LEU A 135 10.18 -30.35 -12.82
N PHE A 136 9.04 -29.69 -12.52
CA PHE A 136 7.71 -30.30 -12.44
C PHE A 136 6.83 -30.14 -13.67
N GLU A 137 7.11 -29.18 -14.56
CA GLU A 137 6.58 -29.20 -15.94
C GLU A 137 7.08 -30.43 -16.74
N ILE A 138 8.08 -31.13 -16.21
CA ILE A 138 8.59 -32.38 -16.72
C ILE A 138 7.65 -33.51 -16.29
N ASP A 139 7.17 -34.27 -17.28
CA ASP A 139 6.48 -35.56 -17.13
C ASP A 139 7.03 -36.39 -15.95
N SER A 140 6.15 -36.87 -15.07
CA SER A 140 6.51 -37.64 -13.87
C SER A 140 7.42 -38.83 -14.17
N ASP A 141 7.23 -39.46 -15.33
CA ASP A 141 8.04 -40.59 -15.79
C ASP A 141 9.49 -40.17 -16.08
N LYS A 142 9.70 -38.93 -16.51
CA LYS A 142 11.03 -38.37 -16.79
C LYS A 142 11.73 -37.91 -15.53
N VAL A 143 11.01 -37.36 -14.55
CA VAL A 143 11.59 -37.02 -13.23
C VAL A 143 12.02 -38.29 -12.52
N GLN A 144 11.21 -39.35 -12.58
CA GLN A 144 11.58 -40.66 -12.08
C GLN A 144 12.84 -41.21 -12.78
N SER A 145 12.89 -41.18 -14.11
CA SER A 145 14.08 -41.63 -14.86
C SER A 145 15.35 -40.83 -14.53
N LEU A 146 15.21 -39.55 -14.20
CA LEU A 146 16.34 -38.70 -13.79
C LEU A 146 16.85 -39.11 -12.40
N ILE A 147 15.94 -39.37 -11.46
CA ILE A 147 16.27 -39.79 -10.10
C ILE A 147 16.89 -41.20 -10.09
N GLU A 148 16.42 -42.10 -10.96
CA GLU A 148 17.01 -43.43 -11.15
C GLU A 148 18.44 -43.40 -11.72
N GLN A 149 18.84 -42.30 -12.35
CA GLN A 149 20.22 -42.09 -12.86
C GLN A 149 21.17 -41.51 -11.81
N LEU A 150 20.64 -41.01 -10.69
CA LEU A 150 21.44 -40.52 -9.57
C LEU A 150 21.92 -41.69 -8.71
N ASP A 151 23.06 -41.52 -8.04
CA ASP A 151 23.41 -42.44 -6.96
C ASP A 151 22.42 -42.30 -5.79
N GLU A 152 22.28 -43.36 -5.00
CA GLU A 152 21.29 -43.46 -3.92
C GLU A 152 21.36 -42.28 -2.94
N GLN A 153 22.55 -41.79 -2.60
CA GLN A 153 22.73 -40.68 -1.67
C GLN A 153 22.25 -39.36 -2.29
N THR A 154 22.59 -39.10 -3.54
CA THR A 154 22.14 -37.91 -4.26
C THR A 154 20.62 -37.93 -4.48
N ALA A 155 20.04 -39.08 -4.82
CA ALA A 155 18.59 -39.25 -4.93
C ALA A 155 17.87 -38.95 -3.61
N GLN A 156 18.39 -39.43 -2.48
CA GLN A 156 17.83 -39.16 -1.15
C GLN A 156 17.88 -37.66 -0.79
N ILE A 157 19.00 -36.98 -1.08
CA ILE A 157 19.18 -35.54 -0.80
C ILE A 157 18.21 -34.69 -1.63
N VAL A 158 18.04 -35.05 -2.91
CA VAL A 158 17.12 -34.37 -3.82
C VAL A 158 15.68 -34.57 -3.38
N VAL A 159 15.25 -35.82 -3.14
CA VAL A 159 13.87 -36.12 -2.72
C VAL A 159 13.54 -35.47 -1.36
N TYR A 160 14.46 -35.51 -0.39
CA TYR A 160 14.27 -34.82 0.89
C TYR A 160 14.19 -33.30 0.72
N GLY A 161 15.11 -32.69 -0.04
CA GLY A 161 15.17 -31.23 -0.21
C GLY A 161 13.97 -30.66 -0.98
N VAL A 162 13.53 -31.38 -2.00
CA VAL A 162 12.29 -31.07 -2.75
C VAL A 162 11.09 -31.12 -1.81
N MET A 163 11.02 -32.15 -0.96
CA MET A 163 9.89 -32.35 -0.04
C MET A 163 9.89 -31.41 1.16
N SER A 164 11.04 -30.93 1.62
CA SER A 164 11.13 -29.95 2.71
C SER A 164 10.72 -28.53 2.31
N GLU A 165 10.60 -28.25 1.02
CA GLU A 165 10.17 -26.95 0.50
C GLU A 165 8.73 -27.02 -0.08
N TRP A 166 8.19 -28.24 -0.23
CA TRP A 166 6.86 -28.54 -0.78
C TRP A 166 5.63 -28.14 0.05
N PRO A 167 5.65 -28.14 1.42
CA PRO A 167 4.43 -28.05 2.22
C PRO A 167 3.61 -26.77 2.06
N GLN A 168 4.12 -25.78 1.34
CA GLN A 168 3.42 -24.53 1.10
C GLN A 168 2.46 -24.55 -0.09
N MET A 169 2.40 -25.61 -0.92
CA MET A 169 1.54 -25.56 -2.11
C MET A 169 0.54 -26.70 -2.31
N TYR A 170 0.84 -28.00 -2.28
CA TYR A 170 -0.22 -29.01 -2.49
C TYR A 170 0.13 -30.39 -1.90
N GLU A 171 -0.61 -30.84 -0.87
CA GLU A 171 -0.36 -32.09 -0.15
C GLU A 171 -0.65 -33.35 -0.99
N ASP A 172 -1.73 -33.36 -1.76
CA ASP A 172 -2.14 -34.53 -2.58
C ASP A 172 -1.13 -34.80 -3.70
N GLU A 173 -0.53 -33.75 -4.25
CA GLU A 173 0.52 -33.81 -5.27
C GLU A 173 1.82 -34.35 -4.69
N ALA A 174 2.12 -34.04 -3.42
CA ALA A 174 3.27 -34.61 -2.72
C ALA A 174 3.13 -36.12 -2.54
N VAL A 175 1.93 -36.60 -2.19
CA VAL A 175 1.65 -38.05 -2.12
C VAL A 175 1.79 -38.72 -3.49
N LYS A 176 1.19 -38.15 -4.53
CA LYS A 176 1.30 -38.68 -5.91
C LYS A 176 2.75 -38.75 -6.37
N PHE A 177 3.54 -37.72 -6.08
CA PHE A 177 4.96 -37.68 -6.41
C PHE A 177 5.74 -38.73 -5.61
N LEU A 178 5.53 -38.82 -4.29
CA LEU A 178 6.21 -39.80 -3.46
C LEU A 178 5.83 -41.24 -3.82
N ALA A 179 4.61 -41.47 -4.33
CA ALA A 179 4.16 -42.79 -4.77
C ALA A 179 5.05 -43.41 -5.87
N LEU A 180 5.73 -42.57 -6.66
CA LEU A 180 6.61 -42.97 -7.78
C LEU A 180 7.91 -43.65 -7.32
N PHE A 181 8.31 -43.48 -6.06
CA PHE A 181 9.60 -43.98 -5.58
C PHE A 181 9.50 -45.31 -4.83
N ASP A 182 10.66 -45.95 -4.63
CA ASP A 182 10.78 -47.10 -3.73
C ASP A 182 10.57 -46.71 -2.27
N THR A 183 10.51 -47.71 -1.39
CA THR A 183 10.26 -47.52 0.05
C THR A 183 11.33 -46.67 0.75
N GLY A 184 12.57 -46.65 0.26
CA GLY A 184 13.66 -45.88 0.85
C GLY A 184 13.52 -44.39 0.58
N LEU A 185 13.27 -44.04 -0.68
CA LEU A 185 13.07 -42.66 -1.12
C LEU A 185 11.71 -42.11 -0.66
N LYS A 186 10.64 -42.94 -0.63
CA LYS A 186 9.36 -42.59 0.01
C LYS A 186 9.54 -42.14 1.45
N ARG A 187 10.36 -42.86 2.20
CA ARG A 187 10.66 -42.52 3.60
C ARG A 187 11.39 -41.18 3.71
N GLN A 188 12.41 -40.96 2.88
CA GLN A 188 13.16 -39.70 2.90
C GLN A 188 12.32 -38.50 2.47
N GLY A 189 11.44 -38.68 1.49
CA GLY A 189 10.51 -37.66 1.08
C GLY A 189 9.46 -37.35 2.15
N LEU A 190 8.94 -38.38 2.84
CA LEU A 190 8.04 -38.18 3.97
C LEU A 190 8.72 -37.44 5.12
N LEU A 191 9.99 -37.73 5.42
CA LEU A 191 10.78 -36.97 6.39
C LEU A 191 11.00 -35.52 5.96
N GLY A 192 11.28 -35.29 4.67
CA GLY A 192 11.36 -33.95 4.09
C GLY A 192 10.07 -33.17 4.30
N LEU A 193 8.90 -33.75 4.01
CA LEU A 193 7.59 -33.14 4.24
C LEU A 193 7.35 -32.78 5.70
N ILE A 194 7.71 -33.68 6.62
CA ILE A 194 7.62 -33.46 8.07
C ILE A 194 8.53 -32.29 8.50
N ASP A 195 9.74 -32.21 7.95
CA ASP A 195 10.71 -31.18 8.31
C ASP A 195 10.40 -29.80 7.68
N GLY A 196 9.77 -29.80 6.51
CA GLY A 196 9.40 -28.60 5.77
C GLY A 196 8.08 -27.96 6.17
N SER A 197 7.20 -28.71 6.83
CA SER A 197 5.85 -28.25 7.10
C SER A 197 5.71 -27.69 8.50
N THR A 198 5.28 -26.43 8.59
CA THR A 198 4.89 -25.80 9.85
C THR A 198 3.41 -26.06 10.21
N SER A 199 2.62 -26.62 9.29
CA SER A 199 1.16 -26.74 9.41
C SER A 199 0.62 -28.17 9.27
N LEU A 200 1.44 -29.15 8.90
CA LEU A 200 0.98 -30.54 8.74
C LEU A 200 0.68 -31.16 10.11
N HIS A 201 -0.61 -31.32 10.41
CA HIS A 201 -1.06 -32.05 11.59
C HIS A 201 -0.56 -33.50 11.56
N ARG A 202 -0.23 -34.04 12.74
CA ARG A 202 0.19 -35.45 12.93
C ARG A 202 -0.75 -36.44 12.26
N SER A 203 -2.06 -36.19 12.34
CA SER A 203 -3.10 -36.99 11.68
C SER A 203 -2.96 -37.05 10.17
N ARG A 204 -2.63 -35.92 9.53
CA ARG A 204 -2.46 -35.82 8.08
C ARG A 204 -1.17 -36.49 7.59
N VAL A 205 -0.08 -36.35 8.32
CA VAL A 205 1.16 -37.08 8.01
C VAL A 205 0.96 -38.60 8.08
N ILE A 206 0.18 -39.08 9.06
CA ILE A 206 -0.18 -40.48 9.16
C ILE A 206 -1.04 -40.91 7.97
N GLU A 207 -2.02 -40.10 7.57
CA GLU A 207 -2.86 -40.35 6.41
C GLU A 207 -2.04 -40.44 5.11
N MET A 208 -1.19 -39.45 4.82
CA MET A 208 -0.28 -39.46 3.67
C MET A 208 0.66 -40.67 3.70
N GLY A 209 1.18 -41.03 4.87
CA GLY A 209 2.00 -42.22 5.03
C GLY A 209 1.24 -43.52 4.72
N ARG A 210 -0.05 -43.63 5.12
CA ARG A 210 -0.90 -44.78 4.76
C ARG A 210 -1.14 -44.83 3.25
N GLU A 211 -1.38 -43.70 2.61
CA GLU A 211 -1.54 -43.59 1.15
C GLU A 211 -0.28 -44.04 0.40
N LEU A 212 0.90 -43.81 0.98
CA LEU A 212 2.19 -44.27 0.47
C LEU A 212 2.52 -45.75 0.81
N GLY A 213 1.62 -46.44 1.52
CA GLY A 213 1.74 -47.86 1.85
C GLY A 213 2.55 -48.17 3.11
N PHE A 214 2.83 -47.19 3.97
CA PHE A 214 3.46 -47.42 5.27
C PHE A 214 2.43 -47.92 6.30
N GLN A 215 2.85 -48.80 7.21
CA GLN A 215 2.02 -49.21 8.33
C GLN A 215 1.91 -48.09 9.37
N GLU A 216 0.73 -47.92 9.96
CA GLU A 216 0.46 -46.86 10.95
C GLU A 216 1.37 -46.92 12.18
N ASP A 217 1.68 -48.13 12.67
CA ASP A 217 2.64 -48.32 13.78
C ASP A 217 4.05 -47.85 13.41
N TYR A 218 4.45 -48.05 12.14
CA TYR A 218 5.74 -47.59 11.63
C TYR A 218 5.76 -46.06 11.50
N LEU A 219 4.69 -45.45 11.01
CA LEU A 219 4.56 -43.98 10.88
C LEU A 219 4.54 -43.29 12.24
N THR A 220 3.80 -43.87 13.19
CA THR A 220 3.73 -43.39 14.57
C THR A 220 5.11 -43.50 15.22
N GLY A 221 5.79 -44.63 15.07
CA GLY A 221 7.16 -44.79 15.56
C GLY A 221 8.17 -43.85 14.90
N LEU A 222 8.03 -43.58 13.59
CA LEU A 222 8.90 -42.65 12.86
C LEU A 222 8.67 -41.21 13.32
N LEU A 223 7.40 -40.79 13.47
CA LEU A 223 7.02 -39.48 14.01
C LEU A 223 7.49 -39.32 15.45
N ASP A 224 7.25 -40.32 16.30
CA ASP A 224 7.66 -40.27 17.70
C ASP A 224 9.19 -40.26 17.82
N GLN A 225 9.90 -41.03 17.00
CA GLN A 225 11.37 -41.01 17.00
C GLN A 225 11.92 -39.68 16.48
N HIS A 226 11.28 -39.06 15.48
CA HIS A 226 11.71 -37.77 14.93
C HIS A 226 11.38 -36.60 15.86
N LEU A 227 10.24 -36.67 16.55
CA LEU A 227 9.85 -35.73 17.61
C LEU A 227 10.76 -35.90 18.85
N LEU A 228 10.99 -37.14 19.33
CA LEU A 228 11.88 -37.44 20.46
C LEU A 228 13.34 -37.07 20.19
N ALA A 229 13.83 -37.25 18.95
CA ALA A 229 15.17 -36.81 18.57
C ALA A 229 15.33 -35.28 18.55
N ARG A 230 14.23 -34.53 18.44
CA ARG A 230 14.17 -33.06 18.57
C ARG A 230 13.89 -32.57 19.99
N ASP A 231 13.39 -33.44 20.87
CA ASP A 231 12.84 -33.11 22.20
C ASP A 231 13.86 -33.02 23.37
N HIS A 232 15.16 -32.93 23.08
CA HIS A 232 16.18 -32.77 24.13
C HIS A 232 16.49 -31.33 24.53
N THR A 233 15.66 -30.37 24.11
CA THR A 233 15.85 -28.95 24.43
C THR A 233 14.96 -28.59 25.61
N SER A 234 15.52 -28.56 26.83
CA SER A 234 14.81 -27.99 27.99
C SER A 234 14.49 -26.51 27.72
N LEU A 235 13.49 -25.93 28.41
CA LEU A 235 13.27 -24.47 28.39
C LEU A 235 14.53 -23.68 28.69
N ASP A 236 15.37 -24.18 29.60
CA ASP A 236 16.64 -23.56 29.91
C ASP A 236 17.58 -23.61 28.71
N ASN A 237 17.55 -24.68 27.91
CA ASN A 237 18.28 -24.74 26.65
C ASN A 237 17.67 -23.83 25.59
N ILE A 238 16.34 -23.71 25.47
CA ILE A 238 15.68 -22.79 24.51
C ILE A 238 15.97 -21.33 24.89
N ALA A 239 15.86 -20.97 26.17
CA ALA A 239 16.20 -19.65 26.69
C ALA A 239 17.70 -19.35 26.55
N THR A 240 18.57 -20.32 26.87
CA THR A 240 20.02 -20.20 26.69
C THR A 240 20.40 -20.12 25.21
N GLU A 241 19.71 -20.84 24.33
CA GLU A 241 19.90 -20.78 22.88
C GLU A 241 19.41 -19.44 22.33
N LEU A 242 18.28 -18.93 22.83
CA LEU A 242 17.78 -17.58 22.56
C LEU A 242 18.81 -16.51 22.96
N GLU A 243 19.27 -16.53 24.21
CA GLU A 243 20.27 -15.61 24.75
C GLU A 243 21.62 -15.70 24.01
N ASN A 244 22.11 -16.91 23.75
CA ASN A 244 23.38 -17.14 23.06
C ASN A 244 23.32 -16.71 21.59
N THR A 245 22.17 -16.78 20.96
CA THR A 245 22.04 -16.47 19.53
C THR A 245 21.78 -14.96 19.34
N ILE A 246 21.00 -14.32 20.24
CA ILE A 246 20.83 -12.86 20.28
C ILE A 246 22.18 -12.17 20.52
N SER A 247 23.00 -12.69 21.44
CA SER A 247 24.33 -12.13 21.74
C SER A 247 25.35 -12.30 20.61
N LYS A 248 25.12 -13.22 19.67
CA LYS A 248 26.00 -13.49 18.53
C LYS A 248 25.58 -12.79 17.24
N GLY A 249 24.36 -12.24 17.17
CA GLY A 249 23.85 -11.52 16.00
C GLY A 249 23.50 -12.41 14.80
N ASP A 250 23.47 -13.74 14.97
CA ASP A 250 23.35 -14.75 13.91
C ASP A 250 22.00 -15.49 14.01
N PHE A 251 20.93 -14.75 14.31
CA PHE A 251 19.68 -15.30 14.84
C PHE A 251 18.64 -15.61 13.74
N ASP A 252 18.31 -16.90 13.56
CA ASP A 252 17.10 -17.31 12.82
C ASP A 252 15.89 -17.28 13.74
N PHE A 253 15.13 -16.18 13.64
CA PHE A 253 13.98 -15.96 14.50
C PHE A 253 12.82 -16.91 14.25
N ARG A 254 12.64 -17.39 13.02
CA ARG A 254 11.56 -18.33 12.71
C ARG A 254 11.83 -19.69 13.34
N GLU A 255 13.09 -20.08 13.42
CA GLU A 255 13.46 -21.32 14.12
C GLU A 255 13.19 -21.22 15.63
N ALA A 256 13.54 -20.10 16.27
CA ALA A 256 13.26 -19.90 17.68
C ALA A 256 11.75 -19.84 17.98
N GLU A 257 10.98 -19.15 17.15
CA GLU A 257 9.52 -19.10 17.20
C GLU A 257 8.92 -20.51 17.08
N ARG A 258 9.30 -21.27 16.05
CA ARG A 258 8.86 -22.66 15.85
C ARG A 258 9.23 -23.57 17.01
N LYS A 259 10.44 -23.44 17.56
CA LYS A 259 10.88 -24.20 18.75
C LYS A 259 10.02 -23.85 19.97
N ALA A 260 9.68 -22.57 20.15
CA ALA A 260 8.80 -22.12 21.22
C ALA A 260 7.36 -22.65 21.05
N VAL A 261 6.79 -22.58 19.85
CA VAL A 261 5.46 -23.16 19.54
C VAL A 261 5.45 -24.66 19.86
N ASN A 262 6.38 -25.43 19.30
CA ASN A 262 6.46 -26.87 19.52
C ASN A 262 6.64 -27.20 21.00
N PHE A 263 7.43 -26.42 21.72
CA PHE A 263 7.64 -26.60 23.15
C PHE A 263 6.34 -26.38 23.95
N VAL A 264 5.59 -25.31 23.66
CA VAL A 264 4.31 -25.04 24.36
C VAL A 264 3.27 -26.10 24.01
N LEU A 265 3.18 -26.51 22.75
CA LEU A 265 2.28 -27.59 22.32
C LEU A 265 2.65 -28.94 22.99
N ALA A 266 3.93 -29.21 23.20
CA ALA A 266 4.39 -30.46 23.83
C ALA A 266 4.22 -30.48 25.35
N GLN A 267 4.44 -29.35 26.03
CA GLN A 267 4.38 -29.24 27.50
C GLN A 267 3.03 -28.73 28.03
N GLY A 268 2.14 -28.29 27.15
CA GLY A 268 0.85 -27.68 27.50
C GLY A 268 0.94 -26.18 27.77
N LEU A 269 -0.22 -25.51 27.80
CA LEU A 269 -0.35 -24.06 27.99
C LEU A 269 0.25 -23.55 29.30
N ASP A 270 0.38 -24.39 30.33
CA ASP A 270 1.03 -24.03 31.61
C ASP A 270 2.49 -23.58 31.42
N SER A 271 3.10 -23.94 30.29
CA SER A 271 4.47 -23.56 29.93
C SER A 271 4.57 -22.22 29.19
N LEU A 272 3.44 -21.70 28.67
CA LEU A 272 3.36 -20.45 27.93
C LEU A 272 3.83 -19.22 28.74
N PRO A 273 3.48 -19.03 30.04
CA PRO A 273 3.99 -17.90 30.81
C PRO A 273 5.51 -17.79 30.79
N ARG A 274 6.20 -18.94 30.90
CA ARG A 274 7.66 -18.98 30.94
C ARG A 274 8.27 -18.66 29.57
N VAL A 275 7.62 -19.08 28.49
CA VAL A 275 8.04 -18.71 27.13
C VAL A 275 7.82 -17.22 26.89
N LEU A 276 6.66 -16.68 27.26
CA LEU A 276 6.36 -15.25 27.15
C LEU A 276 7.29 -14.39 28.02
N GLU A 277 7.63 -14.84 29.23
CA GLU A 277 8.59 -14.15 30.10
C GLU A 277 9.97 -14.05 29.45
N VAL A 278 10.42 -15.09 28.75
CA VAL A 278 11.67 -15.04 27.97
C VAL A 278 11.56 -14.00 26.86
N PHE A 279 10.46 -13.96 26.11
CA PHE A 279 10.25 -12.94 25.08
C PHE A 279 10.20 -11.51 25.65
N ASP A 280 9.53 -11.32 26.79
CA ASP A 280 9.41 -10.02 27.46
C ASP A 280 10.72 -9.55 28.10
N ALA A 281 11.51 -10.47 28.66
CA ALA A 281 12.83 -10.16 29.20
C ALA A 281 13.76 -9.67 28.09
N GLN A 282 13.67 -10.24 26.89
CA GLN A 282 14.42 -9.79 25.72
C GLN A 282 13.89 -8.47 25.19
N SER A 283 12.57 -8.28 25.07
CA SER A 283 11.98 -7.04 24.55
C SER A 283 12.29 -5.81 25.42
N LYS A 284 12.47 -5.99 26.74
CA LYS A 284 12.82 -4.92 27.69
C LYS A 284 14.32 -4.55 27.72
N GLY A 285 15.18 -5.30 27.01
CA GLY A 285 16.60 -4.99 26.90
C GLY A 285 16.90 -3.69 26.12
N ASN A 286 18.18 -3.27 26.11
CA ASN A 286 18.67 -2.14 25.29
C ASN A 286 18.72 -2.50 23.79
N MET A 287 17.60 -2.94 23.24
CA MET A 287 17.47 -3.36 21.85
C MET A 287 16.93 -2.24 20.97
N SER A 288 17.25 -2.32 19.68
CA SER A 288 16.71 -1.42 18.67
C SER A 288 15.17 -1.50 18.62
N GLN A 289 14.49 -0.44 18.17
CA GLN A 289 13.04 -0.44 18.01
C GLN A 289 12.55 -1.55 17.08
N SER A 290 13.29 -1.84 15.99
CA SER A 290 12.97 -2.91 15.05
C SER A 290 13.03 -4.29 15.70
N THR A 291 14.02 -4.53 16.58
CA THR A 291 14.14 -5.79 17.33
C THR A 291 12.97 -5.98 18.30
N ARG A 292 12.51 -4.90 18.95
CA ARG A 292 11.33 -4.94 19.83
C ARG A 292 10.05 -5.23 19.06
N MET A 293 9.81 -4.54 17.94
CA MET A 293 8.67 -4.82 17.06
C MET A 293 8.65 -6.27 16.59
N PHE A 294 9.83 -6.82 16.27
CA PHE A 294 9.96 -8.21 15.87
C PHE A 294 9.55 -9.18 17.00
N PHE A 295 10.06 -9.00 18.21
CA PHE A 295 9.71 -9.88 19.33
C PHE A 295 8.22 -9.83 19.67
N ASN A 296 7.61 -8.64 19.62
CA ASN A 296 6.17 -8.50 19.78
C ASN A 296 5.41 -9.27 18.67
N GLY A 297 5.87 -9.19 17.42
CA GLY A 297 5.31 -9.95 16.30
C GLY A 297 5.47 -11.47 16.41
N ALA A 298 6.60 -11.96 16.96
CA ALA A 298 6.80 -13.39 17.23
C ALA A 298 5.91 -13.87 18.39
N ARG A 299 5.74 -13.04 19.42
CA ARG A 299 4.84 -13.30 20.55
C ARG A 299 3.38 -13.42 20.11
N SER A 300 2.91 -12.49 19.28
CA SER A 300 1.56 -12.49 18.71
C SER A 300 1.32 -13.73 17.84
N ARG A 301 2.28 -14.11 16.99
CA ARG A 301 2.19 -15.33 16.16
C ARG A 301 2.18 -16.62 16.96
N LEU A 302 3.06 -16.77 17.96
CA LEU A 302 3.04 -17.92 18.87
C LEU A 302 1.67 -18.10 19.52
N VAL A 303 1.09 -17.00 20.00
CA VAL A 303 -0.23 -17.01 20.66
C VAL A 303 -1.34 -17.31 19.66
N SER A 304 -1.27 -16.76 18.44
CA SER A 304 -2.20 -17.05 17.36
C SER A 304 -2.16 -18.53 16.95
N ASP A 305 -0.97 -19.11 16.76
CA ASP A 305 -0.79 -20.52 16.40
C ASP A 305 -1.37 -21.47 17.46
N ILE A 306 -1.20 -21.13 18.74
CA ILE A 306 -1.80 -21.86 19.85
C ILE A 306 -3.32 -21.71 19.83
N ALA A 307 -3.82 -20.49 19.64
CA ALA A 307 -5.24 -20.18 19.57
C ALA A 307 -5.96 -20.89 18.41
N VAL A 308 -5.25 -21.28 17.33
CA VAL A 308 -5.84 -22.09 16.26
C VAL A 308 -6.31 -23.46 16.79
N SER A 309 -5.64 -24.00 17.80
CA SER A 309 -5.97 -25.31 18.37
C SER A 309 -7.04 -25.25 19.46
N ASP A 310 -6.96 -24.26 20.35
CA ASP A 310 -7.91 -24.05 21.45
C ASP A 310 -8.00 -22.56 21.79
N PRO A 311 -8.83 -21.80 21.05
CA PRO A 311 -8.91 -20.36 21.23
C PRO A 311 -9.57 -19.98 22.57
N GLU A 312 -10.50 -20.79 23.08
CA GLU A 312 -11.16 -20.54 24.37
C GLU A 312 -10.16 -20.63 25.52
N GLN A 313 -9.37 -21.71 25.56
CA GLN A 313 -8.38 -21.89 26.62
C GLN A 313 -7.30 -20.80 26.59
N MET A 314 -6.86 -20.41 25.39
CA MET A 314 -5.89 -19.34 25.20
C MET A 314 -6.46 -17.97 25.63
N PHE A 315 -7.73 -17.70 25.33
CA PHE A 315 -8.40 -16.49 25.79
C PHE A 315 -8.53 -16.44 27.31
N GLU A 316 -9.03 -17.51 27.94
CA GLU A 316 -9.16 -17.62 29.40
C GLU A 316 -7.80 -17.44 30.09
N TYR A 317 -6.73 -18.00 29.50
CA TYR A 317 -5.37 -17.75 29.96
C TYR A 317 -5.00 -16.26 29.91
N LEU A 318 -5.22 -15.59 28.79
CA LEU A 318 -4.88 -14.16 28.66
C LEU A 318 -5.68 -13.31 29.65
N VAL A 319 -6.99 -13.52 29.75
CA VAL A 319 -7.85 -12.81 30.71
C VAL A 319 -7.37 -13.02 32.15
N SER A 320 -6.89 -14.22 32.49
CA SER A 320 -6.36 -14.53 33.83
C SER A 320 -5.11 -13.72 34.22
N LEU A 321 -4.42 -13.09 33.24
CA LEU A 321 -3.29 -12.21 33.50
C LEU A 321 -3.69 -10.87 34.15
N GLY A 322 -4.98 -10.50 34.11
CA GLY A 322 -5.49 -9.28 34.75
C GLY A 322 -4.80 -8.02 34.23
N GLU A 323 -4.19 -7.23 35.13
CA GLU A 323 -3.46 -5.99 34.75
C GLU A 323 -2.23 -6.24 33.87
N ALA A 324 -1.71 -7.49 33.83
CA ALA A 324 -0.60 -7.87 32.95
C ALA A 324 -1.07 -8.32 31.56
N LEU A 325 -2.39 -8.23 31.28
CA LEU A 325 -2.94 -8.54 29.97
C LEU A 325 -2.34 -7.62 28.91
N ASP A 326 -1.88 -8.26 27.85
CA ASP A 326 -1.40 -7.59 26.65
C ASP A 326 -2.52 -7.55 25.61
N VAL A 327 -2.96 -6.34 25.26
CA VAL A 327 -4.07 -6.10 24.34
C VAL A 327 -3.78 -6.67 22.95
N ASP A 328 -2.52 -6.60 22.49
CA ASP A 328 -2.12 -7.11 21.17
C ASP A 328 -2.25 -8.64 21.11
N LEU A 329 -1.99 -9.33 22.24
CA LEU A 329 -2.21 -10.77 22.33
C LEU A 329 -3.69 -11.12 22.39
N LEU A 330 -4.47 -10.35 23.15
CA LEU A 330 -5.90 -10.60 23.25
C LEU A 330 -6.58 -10.42 21.89
N SER A 331 -6.20 -9.37 21.16
CA SER A 331 -6.60 -9.15 19.77
C SER A 331 -6.23 -10.35 18.90
N ALA A 332 -4.97 -10.81 18.93
CA ALA A 332 -4.53 -11.94 18.10
C ALA A 332 -5.29 -13.26 18.39
N VAL A 333 -5.59 -13.58 19.66
CA VAL A 333 -6.42 -14.74 20.01
C VAL A 333 -7.86 -14.53 19.57
N SER A 334 -8.38 -13.32 19.81
CA SER A 334 -9.74 -12.97 19.45
C SER A 334 -9.95 -13.08 17.95
N ASP A 335 -8.98 -12.70 17.11
CA ASP A 335 -9.05 -12.84 15.66
C ASP A 335 -9.23 -14.29 15.22
N VAL A 336 -8.41 -15.18 15.79
CA VAL A 336 -8.45 -16.61 15.48
C VAL A 336 -9.76 -17.22 15.95
N TRP A 337 -10.15 -16.90 17.19
CA TRP A 337 -11.40 -17.40 17.76
C TRP A 337 -12.60 -16.92 16.96
N PHE A 338 -12.65 -15.62 16.67
CA PHE A 338 -13.73 -14.98 15.94
C PHE A 338 -13.93 -15.61 14.57
N GLY A 339 -12.85 -15.98 13.87
CA GLY A 339 -12.92 -16.67 12.59
C GLY A 339 -13.54 -18.08 12.65
N SER A 340 -13.66 -18.67 13.84
CA SER A 340 -14.23 -20.01 14.06
C SER A 340 -15.60 -19.99 14.75
N ASP A 341 -15.76 -19.15 15.77
CA ASP A 341 -16.97 -19.04 16.60
C ASP A 341 -17.10 -17.64 17.23
N PRO A 342 -17.63 -16.65 16.47
CA PRO A 342 -17.73 -15.27 16.91
C PRO A 342 -18.74 -15.07 18.06
N GLU A 343 -19.79 -15.88 18.11
CA GLU A 343 -20.84 -15.80 19.14
C GLU A 343 -20.30 -16.23 20.51
N THR A 344 -19.50 -17.30 20.56
CA THR A 344 -18.89 -17.74 21.82
C THR A 344 -17.84 -16.76 22.32
N LEU A 345 -16.97 -16.24 21.43
CA LEU A 345 -16.00 -15.21 21.81
C LEU A 345 -16.70 -13.96 22.37
N TRP A 346 -17.77 -13.51 21.73
CA TRP A 346 -18.55 -12.36 22.19
C TRP A 346 -19.10 -12.57 23.61
N ASN A 347 -19.79 -13.69 23.84
CA ASN A 347 -20.35 -14.03 25.14
C ASN A 347 -19.26 -14.09 26.23
N ARG A 348 -18.03 -14.48 25.86
CA ARG A 348 -16.90 -14.47 26.77
C ARG A 348 -16.37 -13.08 27.05
N LEU A 349 -16.14 -12.26 26.02
CA LEU A 349 -15.71 -10.87 26.19
C LEU A 349 -16.67 -10.08 27.10
N GLU A 350 -17.98 -10.29 26.94
CA GLU A 350 -18.99 -9.63 27.77
C GLU A 350 -18.88 -10.00 29.26
N GLY A 351 -18.50 -11.24 29.55
CA GLY A 351 -18.31 -11.75 30.91
C GLY A 351 -17.00 -11.37 31.60
N THR A 352 -16.05 -10.72 30.92
CA THR A 352 -14.76 -10.32 31.48
C THR A 352 -14.82 -8.98 32.22
N ASP A 353 -13.98 -8.72 33.23
CA ASP A 353 -13.88 -7.40 33.88
C ASP A 353 -13.01 -6.39 33.08
N LEU A 354 -12.72 -6.67 31.81
CA LEU A 354 -11.77 -5.92 30.97
C LEU A 354 -12.36 -4.64 30.34
N GLN A 355 -13.14 -3.85 31.07
CA GLN A 355 -13.91 -2.73 30.48
C GLN A 355 -13.08 -1.80 29.58
N ASP A 356 -11.87 -1.43 29.99
CA ASP A 356 -11.01 -0.50 29.24
C ASP A 356 -10.44 -1.11 27.95
N ILE A 357 -10.15 -2.42 27.95
CA ILE A 357 -9.53 -3.14 26.81
C ILE A 357 -10.60 -3.71 25.88
N ARG A 358 -11.79 -3.99 26.44
CA ARG A 358 -12.90 -4.61 25.73
C ARG A 358 -13.31 -3.75 24.54
N HIS A 359 -13.34 -2.43 24.69
CA HIS A 359 -13.69 -1.52 23.60
C HIS A 359 -12.73 -1.68 22.41
N ASP A 360 -11.42 -1.60 22.66
CA ASP A 360 -10.38 -1.70 21.63
C ASP A 360 -10.39 -3.06 20.92
N VAL A 361 -10.54 -4.14 21.69
CA VAL A 361 -10.60 -5.51 21.14
C VAL A 361 -11.87 -5.70 20.32
N ILE A 362 -13.01 -5.17 20.78
CA ILE A 362 -14.27 -5.23 20.04
C ILE A 362 -14.16 -4.42 18.74
N GLU A 363 -13.61 -3.21 18.76
CA GLU A 363 -13.43 -2.39 17.57
C GLU A 363 -12.56 -3.08 16.52
N ASP A 364 -11.44 -3.69 16.93
CA ASP A 364 -10.55 -4.44 16.03
C ASP A 364 -11.24 -5.69 15.45
N ILE A 365 -11.94 -6.47 16.29
CA ILE A 365 -12.71 -7.64 15.86
C ILE A 365 -13.79 -7.24 14.84
N ILE A 366 -14.57 -6.21 15.16
CA ILE A 366 -15.64 -5.71 14.29
C ILE A 366 -15.04 -5.31 12.95
N GLY A 367 -14.00 -4.46 12.94
CA GLY A 367 -13.36 -4.01 11.70
C GLY A 367 -12.87 -5.16 10.82
N ARG A 368 -12.28 -6.21 11.43
CA ARG A 368 -11.80 -7.39 10.68
C ARG A 368 -12.93 -8.30 10.20
N TRP A 369 -14.00 -8.39 10.96
CA TRP A 369 -15.14 -9.19 10.55
C TRP A 369 -15.92 -8.56 9.42
N THR A 370 -16.19 -7.27 9.52
CA THR A 370 -16.90 -6.52 8.47
C THR A 370 -16.12 -6.60 7.17
N LEU A 371 -14.79 -6.59 7.21
CA LEU A 371 -13.89 -6.84 6.07
C LEU A 371 -14.08 -8.23 5.44
N ARG A 372 -14.42 -9.27 6.21
CA ARG A 372 -14.51 -10.66 5.72
C ARG A 372 -15.92 -11.03 5.27
N GLU A 373 -16.92 -10.70 6.08
CA GLU A 373 -18.30 -11.18 5.96
C GLU A 373 -19.31 -10.08 6.35
N PRO A 374 -19.44 -9.00 5.57
CA PRO A 374 -20.26 -7.85 5.93
C PRO A 374 -21.75 -8.18 6.14
N ASP A 375 -22.30 -9.12 5.37
CA ASP A 375 -23.70 -9.55 5.51
C ASP A 375 -23.96 -10.27 6.84
N LEU A 376 -23.03 -11.12 7.28
CA LEU A 376 -23.14 -11.84 8.55
C LEU A 376 -22.92 -10.90 9.74
N ALA A 377 -22.09 -9.87 9.57
CA ALA A 377 -21.93 -8.81 10.55
C ALA A 377 -23.24 -8.06 10.80
N LEU A 378 -24.00 -7.71 9.75
CA LEU A 378 -25.31 -7.06 9.88
C LEU A 378 -26.34 -7.95 10.57
N VAL A 379 -26.45 -9.22 10.15
CA VAL A 379 -27.43 -10.16 10.75
C VAL A 379 -27.14 -10.39 12.24
N SER A 380 -25.86 -10.36 12.61
CA SER A 380 -25.44 -10.59 13.99
C SER A 380 -25.50 -9.33 14.85
N LEU A 381 -25.79 -8.17 14.27
CA LEU A 381 -25.79 -6.89 14.98
C LEU A 381 -26.79 -6.88 16.15
N GLU A 382 -27.92 -7.57 16.03
CA GLU A 382 -28.89 -7.74 17.13
C GLU A 382 -28.30 -8.42 18.37
N LYS A 383 -27.20 -9.17 18.22
CA LYS A 383 -26.51 -9.85 19.32
C LYS A 383 -25.49 -8.95 20.03
N PHE A 384 -25.04 -7.86 19.40
CA PHE A 384 -24.14 -6.91 20.04
C PHE A 384 -24.91 -6.03 21.02
N PRO A 385 -24.27 -5.55 22.10
CA PRO A 385 -24.81 -4.51 22.94
C PRO A 385 -25.11 -3.25 22.11
N PRO A 386 -26.19 -2.54 22.42
CA PRO A 386 -26.61 -1.36 21.67
C PRO A 386 -25.50 -0.30 21.53
N GLU A 387 -24.58 -0.21 22.48
CA GLU A 387 -23.46 0.73 22.43
C GLU A 387 -22.46 0.47 21.28
N TYR A 388 -22.43 -0.71 20.68
CA TYR A 388 -21.53 -1.05 19.56
C TYR A 388 -22.22 -1.05 18.20
N HIS A 389 -23.56 -0.98 18.15
CA HIS A 389 -24.33 -1.04 16.89
C HIS A 389 -23.84 0.00 15.89
N ASP A 390 -23.71 1.25 16.34
CA ASP A 390 -23.16 2.38 15.57
C ASP A 390 -21.82 2.07 14.91
N LEU A 391 -20.88 1.50 15.67
CA LEU A 391 -19.53 1.18 15.19
C LEU A 391 -19.57 0.06 14.16
N VAL A 392 -20.31 -1.02 14.44
CA VAL A 392 -20.49 -2.13 13.49
C VAL A 392 -21.10 -1.62 12.19
N TYR A 393 -22.16 -0.79 12.26
CA TYR A 393 -22.79 -0.25 11.06
C TYR A 393 -21.86 0.62 10.24
N VAL A 394 -21.07 1.48 10.88
CA VAL A 394 -20.07 2.31 10.21
C VAL A 394 -19.03 1.45 9.48
N GLU A 395 -18.47 0.45 10.15
CA GLU A 395 -17.44 -0.41 9.56
C GLU A 395 -18.01 -1.31 8.45
N VAL A 396 -19.22 -1.87 8.64
CA VAL A 396 -19.90 -2.59 7.57
C VAL A 396 -20.14 -1.68 6.38
N ALA A 397 -20.68 -0.47 6.59
CA ALA A 397 -20.98 0.45 5.51
C ALA A 397 -19.72 0.84 4.75
N LEU A 398 -18.60 1.08 5.44
CA LEU A 398 -17.31 1.33 4.80
C LEU A 398 -16.84 0.17 3.94
N GLU A 399 -17.06 -1.07 4.37
CA GLU A 399 -16.70 -2.25 3.57
C GLU A 399 -17.64 -2.44 2.37
N VAL A 400 -18.95 -2.39 2.61
CA VAL A 400 -19.97 -2.46 1.57
C VAL A 400 -19.73 -1.38 0.52
N ALA A 401 -19.22 -0.20 0.91
CA ALA A 401 -18.95 0.89 -0.01
C ALA A 401 -17.82 0.63 -1.01
N LYS A 402 -16.99 -0.38 -0.78
CA LYS A 402 -15.98 -0.82 -1.77
C LYS A 402 -16.64 -1.53 -2.96
N ALA A 403 -17.76 -2.21 -2.74
CA ALA A 403 -18.49 -2.95 -3.78
C ALA A 403 -19.75 -2.22 -4.27
N SER A 404 -20.50 -1.59 -3.35
CA SER A 404 -21.77 -0.92 -3.60
C SER A 404 -21.91 0.32 -2.70
N PRO A 405 -21.31 1.46 -3.09
CA PRO A 405 -21.32 2.67 -2.26
C PRO A 405 -22.71 3.24 -2.00
N PHE A 406 -23.67 3.08 -2.91
CA PHE A 406 -25.05 3.49 -2.66
C PHE A 406 -25.79 2.60 -1.68
N HIS A 407 -25.49 1.29 -1.67
CA HIS A 407 -26.04 0.41 -0.64
C HIS A 407 -25.48 0.75 0.74
N ALA A 408 -24.20 1.10 0.81
CA ALA A 408 -23.59 1.59 2.05
C ALA A 408 -24.21 2.89 2.58
N LEU A 409 -24.56 3.83 1.69
CA LEU A 409 -25.29 5.04 2.07
C LEU A 409 -26.68 4.72 2.63
N GLU A 410 -27.40 3.76 2.04
CA GLU A 410 -28.69 3.31 2.57
C GLU A 410 -28.55 2.61 3.92
N LEU A 411 -27.51 1.79 4.11
CA LEU A 411 -27.19 1.18 5.40
C LEU A 411 -26.93 2.24 6.47
N LEU A 412 -26.16 3.28 6.18
CA LEU A 412 -25.95 4.38 7.15
C LEU A 412 -27.23 5.17 7.43
N ARG A 413 -28.10 5.31 6.43
CA ARG A 413 -29.38 6.00 6.57
C ARG A 413 -30.31 5.27 7.54
N GLU A 414 -30.38 3.94 7.47
CA GLU A 414 -31.26 3.12 8.33
C GLU A 414 -30.85 3.17 9.81
N THR A 415 -29.58 3.45 10.08
CA THR A 415 -28.97 3.19 11.40
C THR A 415 -28.81 4.44 12.22
N SER A 416 -28.63 5.59 11.57
CA SER A 416 -28.41 6.83 12.28
C SER A 416 -29.69 7.66 12.34
N ASP A 417 -30.02 8.14 13.55
CA ASP A 417 -30.90 9.31 13.69
C ASP A 417 -30.02 10.57 13.53
N TRP A 418 -29.63 10.87 12.28
CA TRP A 418 -28.77 12.00 11.88
C TRP A 418 -29.17 13.32 12.56
N SER A 419 -30.48 13.47 12.85
CA SER A 419 -31.06 14.67 13.44
C SER A 419 -30.66 14.86 14.91
N GLN A 420 -30.46 13.77 15.67
CA GLN A 420 -30.08 13.84 17.09
C GLN A 420 -28.61 14.17 17.30
N THR A 421 -27.73 13.79 16.36
CA THR A 421 -26.28 13.99 16.47
C THR A 421 -25.88 15.47 16.54
N ARG A 422 -26.74 16.40 16.08
CA ARG A 422 -26.41 17.84 16.01
C ARG A 422 -27.14 18.72 17.02
N SER A 423 -28.36 18.43 17.49
CA SER A 423 -29.12 19.42 18.27
C SER A 423 -28.58 19.68 19.68
N ASP A 424 -27.95 18.69 20.34
CA ASP A 424 -27.46 18.87 21.71
C ASP A 424 -25.94 19.08 21.79
N ARG A 425 -25.54 20.33 22.04
CA ARG A 425 -24.15 20.74 22.25
C ARG A 425 -23.49 20.02 23.45
N GLU A 426 -24.30 19.60 24.42
CA GLU A 426 -23.90 18.80 25.58
C GLU A 426 -23.67 17.32 25.20
N GLU A 427 -24.53 16.76 24.34
CA GLU A 427 -24.42 15.40 23.78
C GLU A 427 -23.17 15.28 22.91
N ARG A 428 -22.87 16.28 22.05
CA ARG A 428 -21.63 16.33 21.25
C ARG A 428 -20.36 16.25 22.07
N ARG A 429 -20.42 16.65 23.34
CA ARG A 429 -19.25 16.61 24.24
C ARG A 429 -19.08 15.25 24.90
N ARG A 430 -20.14 14.43 24.96
CA ARG A 430 -20.12 13.04 25.45
C ARG A 430 -19.98 12.02 24.31
N ASN A 431 -20.53 12.32 23.13
CA ASN A 431 -20.56 11.48 21.94
C ASN A 431 -19.69 12.05 20.80
N SER A 432 -18.66 12.85 21.13
CA SER A 432 -17.78 13.46 20.10
C SER A 432 -17.22 12.41 19.17
N ASP A 433 -16.76 11.29 19.73
CA ASP A 433 -15.96 10.33 18.99
C ASP A 433 -16.84 9.51 18.03
N ARG A 434 -18.05 9.12 18.46
CA ARG A 434 -19.05 8.45 17.61
C ARG A 434 -19.57 9.32 16.48
N SER A 435 -19.86 10.58 16.78
CA SER A 435 -20.37 11.54 15.79
C SER A 435 -19.31 11.81 14.72
N VAL A 436 -18.05 11.89 15.16
CA VAL A 436 -16.90 12.10 14.29
C VAL A 436 -16.62 10.87 13.42
N ALA A 437 -16.70 9.66 13.97
CA ALA A 437 -16.53 8.41 13.21
C ALA A 437 -17.59 8.26 12.11
N HIS A 438 -18.88 8.48 12.43
CA HIS A 438 -19.95 8.47 11.44
C HIS A 438 -19.73 9.51 10.34
N TYR A 439 -19.39 10.74 10.73
CA TYR A 439 -19.14 11.81 9.78
C TYR A 439 -18.01 11.45 8.80
N PHE A 440 -16.88 10.94 9.33
CA PHE A 440 -15.78 10.47 8.48
C PHE A 440 -16.14 9.27 7.61
N ALA A 441 -17.01 8.38 8.10
CA ALA A 441 -17.49 7.25 7.31
C ALA A 441 -18.33 7.72 6.13
N ILE A 442 -19.27 8.64 6.36
CA ILE A 442 -20.10 9.24 5.32
C ILE A 442 -19.21 9.93 4.28
N ASP A 443 -18.25 10.77 4.69
CA ASP A 443 -17.31 11.44 3.77
C ASP A 443 -16.59 10.42 2.85
N ARG A 444 -16.11 9.31 3.43
CA ARG A 444 -15.42 8.24 2.68
C ARG A 444 -16.36 7.51 1.72
N ILE A 445 -17.58 7.21 2.15
CA ILE A 445 -18.58 6.52 1.33
C ILE A 445 -19.04 7.45 0.20
N ILE A 446 -19.26 8.73 0.46
CA ILE A 446 -19.59 9.73 -0.57
C ILE A 446 -18.47 9.85 -1.59
N ALA A 447 -17.21 9.87 -1.15
CA ALA A 447 -16.08 9.85 -2.08
C ALA A 447 -16.06 8.56 -2.93
N SER A 448 -16.42 7.41 -2.37
CA SER A 448 -16.56 6.15 -3.11
C SER A 448 -17.73 6.18 -4.10
N ALA A 449 -18.92 6.61 -3.65
CA ALA A 449 -20.13 6.77 -4.43
C ALA A 449 -19.90 7.70 -5.62
N THR A 450 -19.22 8.83 -5.37
CA THR A 450 -18.86 9.79 -6.41
C THR A 450 -17.97 9.19 -7.48
N ARG A 451 -16.98 8.35 -7.11
CA ARG A 451 -16.15 7.67 -8.12
C ARG A 451 -16.96 6.69 -8.96
N ALA A 452 -17.99 6.08 -8.39
CA ALA A 452 -18.87 5.15 -9.10
C ALA A 452 -19.89 5.86 -10.00
N SER A 453 -20.60 6.88 -9.48
CA SER A 453 -21.60 7.68 -10.21
C SER A 453 -21.81 9.05 -9.54
N PRO A 454 -21.13 10.12 -9.99
CA PRO A 454 -21.28 11.45 -9.40
C PRO A 454 -22.71 11.98 -9.42
N ASN A 455 -23.44 11.76 -10.53
CA ASN A 455 -24.84 12.20 -10.66
C ASN A 455 -25.74 11.50 -9.64
N SER A 456 -25.61 10.19 -9.50
CA SER A 456 -26.40 9.44 -8.51
C SER A 456 -26.06 9.85 -7.07
N THR A 457 -24.81 10.26 -6.80
CA THR A 457 -24.43 10.82 -5.49
C THR A 457 -25.09 12.17 -5.25
N ILE A 458 -25.14 13.06 -6.25
CA ILE A 458 -25.86 14.33 -6.13
C ILE A 458 -27.35 14.08 -5.89
N ASP A 459 -27.98 13.22 -6.70
CA ASP A 459 -29.39 12.86 -6.55
C ASP A 459 -29.68 12.32 -5.14
N TRP A 460 -28.78 11.48 -4.60
CA TRP A 460 -28.88 10.98 -3.23
C TRP A 460 -28.80 12.12 -2.21
N ILE A 461 -27.76 12.97 -2.27
CA ILE A 461 -27.60 14.11 -1.34
C ILE A 461 -28.81 15.05 -1.38
N GLU A 462 -29.35 15.32 -2.58
CA GLU A 462 -30.53 16.16 -2.76
C GLU A 462 -31.80 15.50 -2.22
N SER A 463 -31.92 14.17 -2.31
CA SER A 463 -33.08 13.43 -1.79
C SER A 463 -33.12 13.32 -0.26
N GLU A 464 -31.97 13.44 0.42
CA GLU A 464 -31.85 13.31 1.88
C GLU A 464 -32.18 14.61 2.64
N GLU A 465 -33.22 15.34 2.21
CA GLU A 465 -33.59 16.63 2.81
C GLU A 465 -34.00 16.55 4.29
N SER A 466 -34.51 15.39 4.73
CA SER A 466 -34.92 15.20 6.13
C SER A 466 -33.76 14.92 7.08
N HIS A 467 -32.60 14.49 6.56
CA HIS A 467 -31.47 14.00 7.37
C HIS A 467 -30.24 14.92 7.28
N LEU A 468 -30.09 15.65 6.18
CA LEU A 468 -28.98 16.58 5.98
C LEU A 468 -29.45 18.04 6.10
N ASP A 469 -28.83 18.80 7.01
CA ASP A 469 -28.97 20.24 6.96
C ASP A 469 -28.19 20.85 5.79
N ASP A 470 -28.55 22.09 5.42
CA ASP A 470 -27.96 22.79 4.27
C ASP A 470 -26.43 22.86 4.32
N SER A 471 -25.84 22.90 5.53
CA SER A 471 -24.39 22.94 5.71
C SER A 471 -23.74 21.60 5.37
N MET A 472 -24.34 20.47 5.77
CA MET A 472 -23.85 19.14 5.42
C MET A 472 -24.03 18.85 3.93
N LYS A 473 -25.19 19.20 3.37
CA LYS A 473 -25.44 19.06 1.93
C LYS A 473 -24.38 19.80 1.12
N GLN A 474 -24.11 21.06 1.49
CA GLN A 474 -23.11 21.87 0.84
C GLN A 474 -21.71 21.24 0.92
N GLN A 475 -21.33 20.77 2.11
CA GLN A 475 -20.03 20.11 2.30
C GLN A 475 -19.88 18.83 1.47
N PHE A 476 -20.89 17.97 1.46
CA PHE A 476 -20.85 16.74 0.67
C PHE A 476 -20.86 17.01 -0.84
N LEU A 477 -21.61 18.01 -1.29
CA LEU A 477 -21.54 18.45 -2.68
C LEU A 477 -20.15 18.98 -3.03
N ASP A 478 -19.51 19.74 -2.13
CA ASP A 478 -18.11 20.19 -2.32
C ASP A 478 -17.18 18.99 -2.49
N ASP A 479 -17.34 17.94 -1.68
CA ASP A 479 -16.55 16.70 -1.79
C ASP A 479 -16.82 15.95 -3.10
N VAL A 480 -18.09 15.86 -3.52
CA VAL A 480 -18.49 15.28 -4.81
C VAL A 480 -17.78 16.02 -5.95
N PHE A 481 -17.87 17.35 -6.00
CA PHE A 481 -17.22 18.13 -7.05
C PHE A 481 -15.69 18.05 -6.97
N GLN A 482 -15.11 17.97 -5.77
CA GLN A 482 -13.66 17.79 -5.62
C GLN A 482 -13.18 16.44 -6.16
N VAL A 483 -13.94 15.37 -5.95
CA VAL A 483 -13.61 14.03 -6.46
C VAL A 483 -13.88 13.94 -7.96
N TRP A 484 -15.07 14.34 -8.41
CA TRP A 484 -15.49 14.26 -9.81
C TRP A 484 -14.61 15.12 -10.72
N SER A 485 -14.23 16.31 -10.28
CA SER A 485 -13.41 17.21 -11.08
C SER A 485 -11.99 16.68 -11.38
N LYS A 486 -11.51 15.71 -10.61
CA LYS A 486 -10.24 15.02 -10.89
C LYS A 486 -10.35 13.99 -12.02
N SER A 487 -11.52 13.37 -12.20
CA SER A 487 -11.73 12.34 -13.24
C SER A 487 -12.36 12.92 -14.51
N ASP A 488 -13.33 13.82 -14.37
CA ASP A 488 -14.03 14.48 -15.48
C ASP A 488 -14.39 15.93 -15.11
N PRO A 489 -13.43 16.86 -15.21
CA PRO A 489 -13.66 18.25 -14.86
C PRO A 489 -14.69 18.96 -15.74
N TYR A 490 -14.92 18.51 -16.97
CA TYR A 490 -15.82 19.19 -17.89
C TYR A 490 -17.27 18.91 -17.54
N THR A 491 -17.61 17.62 -17.38
CA THR A 491 -18.96 17.23 -16.98
C THR A 491 -19.26 17.74 -15.56
N ALA A 492 -18.27 17.72 -14.66
CA ALA A 492 -18.41 18.33 -13.33
C ALA A 492 -18.70 19.84 -13.41
N PHE A 493 -18.03 20.58 -14.30
CA PHE A 493 -18.30 22.01 -14.47
C PHE A 493 -19.70 22.26 -15.05
N GLU A 494 -20.09 21.52 -16.10
CA GLU A 494 -21.42 21.65 -16.70
C GLU A 494 -22.53 21.34 -15.70
N MET A 495 -22.33 20.34 -14.84
CA MET A 495 -23.26 20.04 -13.76
C MET A 495 -23.32 21.18 -12.72
N ALA A 496 -22.18 21.71 -12.28
CA ALA A 496 -22.14 22.86 -11.37
C ALA A 496 -22.90 24.08 -11.94
N GLN A 497 -22.86 24.27 -13.27
CA GLN A 497 -23.62 25.32 -13.96
C GLN A 497 -25.13 25.08 -13.98
N GLN A 498 -25.59 23.82 -13.90
CA GLN A 498 -27.01 23.47 -13.91
C GLN A 498 -27.65 23.52 -12.52
N MET A 499 -26.85 23.45 -11.46
CA MET A 499 -27.34 23.49 -10.09
C MET A 499 -28.02 24.84 -9.74
N PRO A 500 -29.04 24.84 -8.86
CA PRO A 500 -29.73 26.06 -8.43
C PRO A 500 -28.79 27.08 -7.77
N LEU A 501 -29.05 28.38 -8.01
CA LEU A 501 -28.25 29.48 -7.44
C LEU A 501 -28.27 29.57 -5.91
N SER A 502 -29.19 28.88 -5.23
CA SER A 502 -29.24 28.79 -3.77
C SER A 502 -28.11 27.94 -3.18
N THR A 503 -27.57 27.01 -3.99
CA THR A 503 -26.42 26.20 -3.63
C THR A 503 -25.15 27.00 -3.94
N ASP A 504 -24.03 26.76 -3.24
CA ASP A 504 -22.74 27.42 -3.52
C ASP A 504 -22.09 26.91 -4.83
N THR A 505 -22.87 26.99 -5.90
CA THR A 505 -22.48 26.78 -7.30
C THR A 505 -21.25 27.60 -7.67
N ALA A 506 -21.09 28.75 -7.01
CA ALA A 506 -19.91 29.58 -7.13
C ALA A 506 -18.65 28.85 -6.64
N GLY A 507 -18.72 28.28 -5.45
CA GLY A 507 -17.68 27.41 -4.88
C GLY A 507 -17.35 26.23 -5.78
N PHE A 508 -18.37 25.54 -6.29
CA PHE A 508 -18.18 24.35 -7.14
C PHE A 508 -17.50 24.67 -8.47
N GLU A 509 -18.00 25.67 -9.23
CA GLU A 509 -17.39 26.09 -10.51
C GLU A 509 -15.90 26.44 -10.32
N ALA A 510 -15.59 27.17 -9.25
CA ALA A 510 -14.22 27.53 -8.91
C ALA A 510 -13.38 26.30 -8.53
N THR A 511 -13.92 25.38 -7.71
CA THR A 511 -13.25 24.14 -7.30
C THR A 511 -12.92 23.27 -8.52
N VAL A 512 -13.86 23.09 -9.44
CA VAL A 512 -13.67 22.31 -10.66
C VAL A 512 -12.56 22.91 -11.53
N LEU A 513 -12.59 24.22 -11.80
CA LEU A 513 -11.53 24.91 -12.55
C LEU A 513 -10.15 24.83 -11.88
N GLY A 514 -10.15 24.86 -10.54
CA GLY A 514 -8.95 24.67 -9.74
C GLY A 514 -8.37 23.25 -9.79
N SER A 515 -9.09 22.26 -10.33
CA SER A 515 -8.63 20.87 -10.39
C SER A 515 -8.21 20.41 -11.81
N MET A 516 -8.67 21.09 -12.87
CA MET A 516 -8.49 20.67 -14.27
C MET A 516 -7.04 20.44 -14.66
N GLY A 517 -6.54 19.23 -14.93
CA GLY A 517 -5.12 19.00 -15.23
C GLY A 517 -4.46 20.01 -16.20
N ASP A 518 -5.16 20.39 -17.27
CA ASP A 518 -4.75 21.40 -18.26
C ASP A 518 -5.20 22.82 -17.84
N VAL A 519 -4.23 23.72 -17.64
CA VAL A 519 -4.49 25.10 -17.23
C VAL A 519 -4.97 25.99 -18.38
N ASP A 520 -4.62 25.68 -19.63
CA ASP A 520 -5.06 26.45 -20.81
C ASP A 520 -6.56 26.26 -21.04
N GLN A 521 -7.02 25.01 -20.87
CA GLN A 521 -8.45 24.70 -20.87
C GLN A 521 -9.16 25.40 -19.70
N ALA A 522 -8.56 25.42 -18.50
CA ALA A 522 -9.14 26.15 -17.38
C ALA A 522 -9.29 27.66 -17.69
N ILE A 523 -8.31 28.28 -18.37
CA ILE A 523 -8.39 29.68 -18.82
C ILE A 523 -9.52 29.87 -19.82
N GLU A 524 -9.67 28.99 -20.81
CA GLU A 524 -10.78 29.08 -21.78
C GLU A 524 -12.14 29.04 -21.04
N TRP A 525 -12.26 28.14 -20.07
CA TRP A 525 -13.51 27.93 -19.33
C TRP A 525 -13.82 29.03 -18.31
N LEU A 526 -12.82 29.80 -17.85
CA LEU A 526 -13.05 31.00 -17.02
C LEU A 526 -14.00 32.01 -17.69
N THR A 527 -14.06 32.03 -19.02
CA THR A 527 -14.97 32.92 -19.76
C THR A 527 -16.44 32.50 -19.64
N ARG A 528 -16.71 31.24 -19.28
CA ARG A 528 -18.05 30.66 -19.10
C ARG A 528 -18.54 30.73 -17.65
N VAL A 529 -17.65 31.03 -16.72
CA VAL A 529 -17.97 31.18 -15.29
C VAL A 529 -18.94 32.35 -15.10
N ARG A 530 -19.94 32.15 -14.24
CA ARG A 530 -20.94 33.20 -13.95
C ARG A 530 -20.27 34.44 -13.36
N GLU A 531 -20.71 35.63 -13.77
CA GLU A 531 -20.16 36.89 -13.28
C GLU A 531 -20.34 37.06 -11.76
N GLY A 532 -19.47 37.88 -11.14
CA GLY A 532 -19.48 38.16 -9.71
C GLY A 532 -18.38 37.42 -8.94
N GLU A 533 -18.62 37.16 -7.66
CA GLU A 533 -17.62 36.57 -6.74
C GLU A 533 -17.12 35.19 -7.20
N THR A 534 -17.99 34.41 -7.86
CA THR A 534 -17.63 33.13 -8.48
C THR A 534 -16.45 33.28 -9.43
N LYS A 535 -16.56 34.23 -10.37
CA LYS A 535 -15.54 34.50 -11.37
C LYS A 535 -14.27 34.94 -10.68
N THR A 536 -14.33 35.85 -9.73
CA THR A 536 -13.16 36.28 -8.95
C THR A 536 -12.47 35.11 -8.23
N ASN A 537 -13.23 34.17 -7.66
CA ASN A 537 -12.71 32.97 -6.99
C ASN A 537 -12.09 31.98 -7.99
N ALA A 538 -12.73 31.76 -9.13
CA ALA A 538 -12.23 30.90 -10.19
C ALA A 538 -10.91 31.45 -10.78
N TYR A 539 -10.85 32.75 -11.06
CA TYR A 539 -9.63 33.43 -11.51
C TYR A 539 -8.50 33.26 -10.49
N ARG A 540 -8.79 33.41 -9.19
CA ARG A 540 -7.81 33.17 -8.12
C ARG A 540 -7.28 31.74 -8.16
N ARG A 541 -8.15 30.72 -8.29
CA ARG A 541 -7.73 29.31 -8.33
C ARG A 541 -6.89 28.98 -9.57
N VAL A 542 -7.29 29.44 -10.75
CA VAL A 542 -6.49 29.26 -11.98
C VAL A 542 -5.15 30.00 -11.89
N MET A 543 -5.13 31.21 -11.33
CA MET A 543 -3.89 31.95 -11.05
C MET A 543 -2.92 31.15 -10.18
N TRP A 544 -3.39 30.54 -9.10
CA TRP A 544 -2.54 29.72 -8.22
C TRP A 544 -1.87 28.57 -8.98
N ARG A 545 -2.51 28.06 -10.03
CA ARG A 545 -1.99 26.96 -10.86
C ARG A 545 -1.03 27.45 -11.94
N LEU A 546 -1.38 28.55 -12.62
CA LEU A 546 -0.45 29.23 -13.52
C LEU A 546 0.83 29.60 -12.80
N GLN A 547 0.69 30.10 -11.57
CA GLN A 547 1.82 30.22 -10.68
C GLN A 547 2.48 28.85 -10.52
N ALA A 548 1.84 27.84 -9.92
CA ALA A 548 2.48 26.53 -9.66
C ALA A 548 3.26 25.93 -10.85
N GLN A 549 2.86 26.23 -12.10
CA GLN A 549 3.52 25.80 -13.34
C GLN A 549 4.54 26.82 -13.93
N ASP A 550 4.93 27.84 -13.17
CA ASP A 550 5.85 28.93 -13.54
C ASP A 550 5.41 29.81 -14.73
N ARG A 551 4.10 29.85 -15.01
CA ARG A 551 3.46 30.65 -16.06
C ARG A 551 3.04 32.03 -15.56
N ILE A 552 3.98 32.80 -15.01
CA ILE A 552 3.69 34.11 -14.37
C ILE A 552 3.15 35.14 -15.39
N SER A 553 3.68 35.14 -16.62
CA SER A 553 3.21 36.02 -17.69
C SER A 553 1.73 35.80 -17.98
N ASP A 554 1.31 34.54 -18.07
CA ASP A 554 -0.07 34.17 -18.35
C ASP A 554 -0.97 34.51 -17.15
N ALA A 555 -0.48 34.36 -15.92
CA ALA A 555 -1.19 34.82 -14.72
C ALA A 555 -1.40 36.34 -14.73
N LEU A 556 -0.44 37.12 -15.23
CA LEU A 556 -0.57 38.58 -15.36
C LEU A 556 -1.55 38.98 -16.46
N GLU A 557 -1.49 38.30 -17.61
CA GLU A 557 -2.44 38.49 -18.69
C GLU A 557 -3.87 38.17 -18.23
N LEU A 558 -4.05 37.04 -17.53
CA LEU A 558 -5.33 36.66 -16.94
C LEU A 558 -5.85 37.72 -15.96
N GLY A 559 -4.98 38.23 -15.09
CA GLY A 559 -5.33 39.31 -14.16
C GLY A 559 -5.72 40.62 -14.84
N SER A 560 -5.16 40.90 -16.03
CA SER A 560 -5.44 42.13 -16.77
C SER A 560 -6.90 42.21 -17.27
N ALA A 561 -7.54 41.05 -17.47
CA ALA A 561 -8.93 40.91 -17.88
C ALA A 561 -9.95 41.18 -16.75
N LEU A 562 -9.51 41.25 -15.49
CA LEU A 562 -10.38 41.51 -14.34
C LEU A 562 -10.77 43.01 -14.24
N PRO A 563 -11.96 43.33 -13.67
CA PRO A 563 -12.33 44.69 -13.29
C PRO A 563 -11.24 45.36 -12.42
N GLU A 564 -11.08 46.69 -12.50
CA GLU A 564 -9.98 47.43 -11.84
C GLU A 564 -9.77 47.06 -10.36
N HIS A 565 -10.86 46.96 -9.59
CA HIS A 565 -10.80 46.67 -8.16
C HIS A 565 -10.35 45.23 -7.89
N GLU A 566 -10.89 44.25 -8.61
CA GLU A 566 -10.49 42.83 -8.51
C GLU A 566 -9.07 42.61 -9.03
N ARG A 567 -8.69 43.28 -10.12
CA ARG A 567 -7.35 43.25 -10.69
C ARG A 567 -6.32 43.74 -9.69
N LYS A 568 -6.62 44.77 -8.91
CA LYS A 568 -5.73 45.24 -7.83
C LYS A 568 -5.52 44.15 -6.79
N GLU A 569 -6.60 43.56 -6.26
CA GLU A 569 -6.51 42.50 -5.26
C GLU A 569 -5.80 41.24 -5.78
N TYR A 570 -6.11 40.85 -7.02
CA TYR A 570 -5.48 39.76 -7.75
C TYR A 570 -3.97 40.00 -7.90
N ASN A 571 -3.57 41.17 -8.39
CA ASN A 571 -2.17 41.51 -8.57
C ASN A 571 -1.42 41.57 -7.23
N GLU A 572 -2.06 42.05 -6.18
CA GLU A 572 -1.49 42.03 -4.83
C GLU A 572 -1.30 40.60 -4.30
N ALA A 573 -2.25 39.69 -4.55
CA ALA A 573 -2.12 38.28 -4.22
C ALA A 573 -0.98 37.63 -5.01
N LEU A 574 -0.94 37.85 -6.32
CA LEU A 574 0.14 37.41 -7.21
C LEU A 574 1.52 37.91 -6.73
N ALA A 575 1.64 39.19 -6.37
CA ALA A 575 2.88 39.75 -5.85
C ALA A 575 3.31 39.09 -4.53
N ARG A 576 2.39 38.86 -3.59
CA ARG A 576 2.69 38.12 -2.35
C ARG A 576 3.19 36.71 -2.67
N ASN A 577 2.51 35.99 -3.56
CA ASN A 577 2.85 34.62 -3.92
C ASN A 577 4.20 34.50 -4.63
N ILE A 578 4.48 35.42 -5.56
CA ILE A 578 5.78 35.51 -6.21
C ILE A 578 6.88 35.62 -5.15
N GLY A 579 6.68 36.42 -4.11
CA GLY A 579 7.62 36.57 -3.00
C GLY A 579 7.92 35.29 -2.20
N HIS A 580 7.05 34.28 -2.26
CA HIS A 580 7.26 32.98 -1.59
C HIS A 580 7.94 31.93 -2.47
N ARG A 581 8.17 32.20 -3.77
CA ARG A 581 8.61 31.19 -4.73
C ARG A 581 10.10 30.87 -4.72
N GLU A 582 10.36 29.65 -5.14
CA GLU A 582 11.68 29.10 -5.46
C GLU A 582 11.59 28.40 -6.81
N PRO A 583 12.68 28.34 -7.60
CA PRO A 583 14.01 28.91 -7.36
C PRO A 583 14.05 30.45 -7.52
N PHE A 584 15.12 31.07 -7.00
CA PHE A 584 15.30 32.53 -6.97
C PHE A 584 15.26 33.19 -8.37
N ASP A 585 15.64 32.46 -9.42
CA ASP A 585 15.65 32.98 -10.79
C ASP A 585 14.22 33.26 -11.27
N HIS A 586 13.25 32.40 -10.92
CA HIS A 586 11.83 32.59 -11.23
C HIS A 586 11.23 33.76 -10.43
N LEU A 587 11.71 33.99 -9.21
CA LEU A 587 11.33 35.15 -8.40
C LEU A 587 11.70 36.46 -9.11
N ILE A 588 12.93 36.62 -9.59
CA ILE A 588 13.36 37.87 -10.25
C ILE A 588 12.58 38.12 -11.54
N ALA A 589 12.39 37.08 -12.37
CA ALA A 589 11.57 37.18 -13.58
C ALA A 589 10.13 37.57 -13.24
N GLY A 590 9.53 36.93 -12.23
CA GLY A 590 8.18 37.23 -11.77
C GLY A 590 8.02 38.65 -11.22
N ILE A 591 8.96 39.10 -10.39
CA ILE A 591 8.95 40.48 -9.88
C ILE A 591 9.03 41.46 -11.05
N ARG A 592 9.92 41.25 -12.03
CA ARG A 592 10.06 42.14 -13.18
C ARG A 592 8.78 42.23 -14.03
N ALA A 593 8.03 41.14 -14.10
CA ALA A 593 6.79 41.06 -14.87
C ALA A 593 5.61 41.81 -14.21
N LEU A 594 5.65 42.08 -12.90
CA LEU A 594 4.56 42.79 -12.22
C LEU A 594 4.36 44.23 -12.79
N PRO A 595 3.10 44.66 -12.99
CA PRO A 595 2.77 45.83 -13.82
C PRO A 595 3.06 47.17 -13.15
N SER A 596 3.21 47.22 -11.82
CA SER A 596 3.50 48.45 -11.08
C SER A 596 4.68 48.28 -10.13
N GLN A 597 5.41 49.37 -9.90
CA GLN A 597 6.54 49.38 -8.96
C GLN A 597 6.11 49.03 -7.53
N GLU A 598 4.89 49.42 -7.14
CA GLU A 598 4.32 49.10 -5.83
C GLU A 598 4.21 47.58 -5.62
N LEU A 599 3.71 46.86 -6.62
CA LEU A 599 3.60 45.40 -6.57
C LEU A 599 4.97 44.73 -6.54
N GLN A 600 5.93 45.27 -7.28
CA GLN A 600 7.32 44.79 -7.25
C GLN A 600 7.94 44.93 -5.86
N VAL A 601 7.80 46.11 -5.24
CA VAL A 601 8.27 46.37 -3.87
C VAL A 601 7.56 45.45 -2.87
N LYS A 602 6.27 45.19 -3.06
CA LYS A 602 5.50 44.27 -2.21
C LYS A 602 6.05 42.83 -2.30
N ALA A 603 6.29 42.32 -3.50
CA ALA A 603 6.88 40.99 -3.72
C ALA A 603 8.27 40.86 -3.10
N ILE A 604 9.13 41.88 -3.29
CA ILE A 604 10.47 41.99 -2.67
C ILE A 604 10.36 41.92 -1.15
N ARG A 605 9.47 42.73 -0.56
CA ARG A 605 9.28 42.80 0.89
C ARG A 605 8.81 41.46 1.45
N THR A 606 7.90 40.78 0.78
CA THR A 606 7.44 39.44 1.19
C THR A 606 8.59 38.44 1.18
N ARG A 607 9.44 38.42 0.15
CA ARG A 607 10.61 37.52 0.12
C ARG A 607 11.60 37.82 1.23
N LEU A 608 11.90 39.11 1.46
CA LEU A 608 12.80 39.52 2.54
C LEU A 608 12.28 39.10 3.91
N LEU A 609 10.97 39.21 4.14
CA LEU A 609 10.33 38.75 5.37
C LEU A 609 10.43 37.23 5.51
N PHE A 610 10.21 36.47 4.44
CA PHE A 610 10.33 35.00 4.45
C PHE A 610 11.76 34.55 4.78
N ILE A 611 12.78 35.16 4.16
CA ILE A 611 14.20 34.88 4.45
C ILE A 611 14.54 35.21 5.93
N TYR A 612 13.98 36.31 6.45
CA TYR A 612 14.25 36.73 7.83
C TYR A 612 13.58 35.84 8.88
N LEU A 613 12.34 35.40 8.64
CA LEU A 613 11.57 34.60 9.60
C LEU A 613 11.94 33.12 9.60
N LEU A 614 12.48 32.62 8.49
CA LEU A 614 12.78 31.20 8.30
C LEU A 614 14.22 30.98 7.78
N PRO A 615 15.25 31.41 8.51
CA PRO A 615 16.63 31.39 8.04
C PRO A 615 17.16 29.97 7.76
N ASP A 616 16.67 28.98 8.49
CA ASP A 616 17.14 27.59 8.38
C ASP A 616 16.46 26.79 7.26
N THR A 617 15.28 27.23 6.79
CA THR A 617 14.56 26.60 5.68
C THR A 617 14.67 27.39 4.38
N ALA A 618 15.16 28.63 4.43
CA ALA A 618 15.49 29.38 3.24
C ALA A 618 16.63 28.66 2.49
N PRO A 619 16.47 28.35 1.19
CA PRO A 619 17.54 27.79 0.39
C PRO A 619 18.73 28.75 0.46
N LYS A 620 19.93 28.18 0.47
CA LYS A 620 21.17 28.96 0.46
C LYS A 620 21.17 29.84 -0.80
N ILE A 621 20.86 31.12 -0.61
CA ILE A 621 20.97 32.13 -1.66
C ILE A 621 22.44 32.18 -2.05
N THR A 622 22.74 31.83 -3.30
CA THR A 622 24.11 31.90 -3.80
C THR A 622 24.56 33.35 -3.85
N ASN A 623 25.87 33.61 -3.74
CA ASN A 623 26.41 34.96 -3.90
C ASN A 623 25.97 35.59 -5.24
N LYS A 624 25.87 34.78 -6.31
CA LYS A 624 25.36 35.20 -7.61
C LYS A 624 23.91 35.70 -7.53
N GLN A 625 23.02 34.97 -6.87
CA GLN A 625 21.62 35.37 -6.69
C GLN A 625 21.51 36.62 -5.81
N LEU A 626 22.33 36.71 -4.76
CA LEU A 626 22.40 37.90 -3.92
C LEU A 626 22.89 39.13 -4.71
N ASP A 627 23.88 38.97 -5.57
CA ASP A 627 24.40 40.05 -6.40
C ASP A 627 23.39 40.47 -7.48
N GLN A 628 22.69 39.52 -8.12
CA GLN A 628 21.58 39.81 -9.02
C GLN A 628 20.45 40.57 -8.32
N PHE A 629 20.15 40.21 -7.07
CA PHE A 629 19.15 40.91 -6.27
C PHE A 629 19.59 42.31 -5.88
N LYS A 630 20.85 42.48 -5.46
CA LYS A 630 21.44 43.80 -5.17
C LYS A 630 21.44 44.67 -6.41
N GLU A 631 21.87 44.15 -7.57
CA GLU A 631 21.86 44.87 -8.84
C GLU A 631 20.43 45.33 -9.18
N PHE A 632 19.44 44.44 -9.03
CA PHE A 632 18.04 44.76 -9.22
C PHE A 632 17.53 45.84 -8.24
N LEU A 633 17.90 45.77 -6.96
CA LEU A 633 17.55 46.79 -5.97
C LEU A 633 18.24 48.13 -6.26
N THR A 634 19.52 48.14 -6.62
CA THR A 634 20.28 49.36 -6.97
C THR A 634 19.74 50.01 -8.24
N GLU A 635 19.41 49.23 -9.27
CA GLU A 635 18.73 49.72 -10.46
C GLU A 635 17.41 50.42 -10.10
N ARG A 636 16.66 49.84 -9.15
CA ARG A 636 15.38 50.38 -8.70
C ARG A 636 15.51 51.59 -7.78
N GLU A 637 16.46 51.59 -6.84
CA GLU A 637 16.77 52.74 -5.99
C GLU A 637 17.15 53.95 -6.84
N ASN A 638 18.02 53.75 -7.85
CA ASN A 638 18.37 54.80 -8.80
C ASN A 638 17.15 55.32 -9.56
N ARG A 639 16.22 54.45 -9.98
CA ARG A 639 14.96 54.86 -10.63
C ARG A 639 14.01 55.60 -9.70
N LEU A 640 13.89 55.19 -8.43
CA LEU A 640 13.07 55.87 -7.43
C LEU A 640 13.66 57.24 -7.07
N LEU A 641 14.98 57.34 -6.93
CA LEU A 641 15.70 58.60 -6.75
C LEU A 641 15.52 59.52 -7.97
N ASP A 642 15.59 58.99 -9.20
CA ASP A 642 15.35 59.76 -10.42
C ASP A 642 13.88 60.19 -10.59
N MET A 643 12.93 59.36 -10.16
CA MET A 643 11.52 59.72 -10.15
C MET A 643 11.26 60.80 -9.10
N GLY A 644 11.84 60.68 -7.92
CA GLY A 644 11.84 61.72 -6.89
C GLY A 644 12.48 63.02 -7.40
N ARG A 645 13.63 62.96 -8.07
CA ARG A 645 14.28 64.13 -8.69
C ARG A 645 13.43 64.76 -9.79
N ARG A 646 12.74 63.98 -10.62
CA ARG A 646 11.82 64.50 -11.66
C ARG A 646 10.57 65.13 -11.06
N MET A 647 9.93 64.47 -10.11
CA MET A 647 8.82 65.06 -9.37
C MET A 647 9.24 66.35 -8.67
N PHE A 648 10.42 66.37 -8.04
CA PHE A 648 10.99 67.59 -7.46
C PHE A 648 11.26 68.65 -8.52
N LYS A 649 11.81 68.29 -9.68
CA LYS A 649 12.10 69.23 -10.78
C LYS A 649 10.83 69.81 -11.41
N ASP A 650 9.77 69.02 -11.51
CA ASP A 650 8.46 69.46 -12.01
C ASP A 650 7.71 70.31 -10.96
N LEU A 651 7.90 70.01 -9.67
CA LEU A 651 7.48 70.88 -8.55
C LEU A 651 8.27 72.19 -8.50
N ILE A 652 9.54 72.18 -8.92
CA ILE A 652 10.45 73.34 -8.89
C ILE A 652 10.35 74.19 -10.19
N HIS A 653 9.56 73.77 -11.19
CA HIS A 653 9.29 74.62 -12.35
C HIS A 653 8.28 75.75 -12.10
N GLU A 654 7.71 75.84 -10.88
CA GLU A 654 7.24 77.10 -10.30
C GLU A 654 8.25 77.63 -9.27
N ASP A 655 9.28 78.29 -9.81
CA ASP A 655 9.87 79.49 -9.23
C ASP A 655 10.63 79.40 -7.90
N LEU A 656 11.48 78.38 -7.69
CA LEU A 656 12.50 78.45 -6.65
C LEU A 656 13.86 77.88 -7.11
N SER A 657 14.74 78.78 -7.54
CA SER A 657 16.13 78.53 -7.92
C SER A 657 17.12 78.65 -6.75
N GLU A 658 16.77 78.12 -5.58
CA GLU A 658 17.71 77.97 -4.45
C GLU A 658 17.71 76.55 -3.90
#